data_AF-A0A074RJX2-F1
#
_entry.id   AF-A0A074RJX2-F1
#
_cell.length_a   1.000
_cell.length_b   1.000
_cell.length_c   1.000
_cell.angle_alpha   90.00
_cell.angle_beta   90.00
_cell.angle_gamma   90.00
#
_symmetry.space_group_name_H-M   'P 1'
#
loop_
_entity.id
_entity.type
_entity.pdbx_description
1 polymer ?
#
loop_
_entity_poly.entity_id
_entity_poly.type
_entity_poly.pdbx_seq_one_letter_code
_entity_poly.pdbx_strand_id
1 'polypeptide(L)'
;MDAPANSSRRPNNWKKNPDPASEPELARQRERQWRRISINPFQPQEGSNENALGQKPNSRRTFSSGSGNAMVKDEGISDFAQPPEHEIKHPKLKDLGSSWVHLFNDLAWAASFASLTGGERFDNPLDTVNYLNFCVAVSWLWISHTLYSIHFYTDDWFHLISTFLQLMIFVILASTTKGYDITNYIAHSPGMPTLRENNNMDDLDPQEYTEEIAAYLSMLVLAIAFAATRIIQLVQYIRVLYYCSLIQPNSENQDTIPRIRSCSWILRFRSWISRFPPQLVAITIGLLISNPMFIAALGIAASRSGTTVLGTSLKLGLWIGGFLIEVVSHLSMPIYWWIKNEYDTTINASDYNERMLSTESDINIYERLQTITAIIIGEGINGVGHNLSTVLATPGTKRTAVLNIVSAACTIWFVAYIYFEGPKGGTSPRFTSLRSLLWLMLYIPFLASTMLMLIGIKSQLLLTTFLSAFFESTVGFNRILNERLIGNPNATYWRTNLEMTRFLFKRGIVWEDEFYKFMNASMNATNTGGHSMVMPVWSQRLSLTIALKLFEGLNGEGDSIPSDLQNILTGYYENVTQVIEDLKIIPTHPEDTVYYQILGGLLDGSVFSARCVIGFAGIIPITLGLQDFIHSRPSDRYQWGVIVSRISMGLILCMLLLLNIGKYQDLFVAADKRNQRAGVFQWLEAFWVLPTITIAYALEYLVEMVRRVPLMSEFIY
;
A
#
# COMPACT_ATOMS: atom_id res chain seq x y z
N MET A 1 -35.52 -53.21 -43.18
CA MET A 1 -34.97 -53.20 -44.54
C MET A 1 -34.08 -51.99 -44.66
N ASP A 2 -32.81 -52.27 -44.93
CA ASP A 2 -31.66 -51.40 -44.78
C ASP A 2 -31.69 -50.16 -45.66
N ALA A 3 -31.31 -49.01 -45.09
CA ALA A 3 -30.86 -47.84 -45.83
C ALA A 3 -29.34 -47.69 -45.62
N PRO A 4 -28.52 -47.60 -46.68
CA PRO A 4 -27.08 -47.42 -46.54
C PRO A 4 -26.72 -45.94 -46.35
N ALA A 5 -25.59 -45.77 -45.66
CA ALA A 5 -25.00 -44.54 -45.19
C ALA A 5 -24.75 -43.49 -46.29
N ASN A 6 -25.05 -42.22 -45.95
CA ASN A 6 -24.37 -41.09 -46.56
C ASN A 6 -23.68 -40.31 -45.43
N SER A 7 -22.37 -40.52 -45.32
CA SER A 7 -21.49 -39.85 -44.37
C SER A 7 -21.44 -38.37 -44.71
N SER A 8 -22.04 -37.55 -43.84
CA SER A 8 -21.79 -36.12 -43.81
C SER A 8 -20.30 -35.89 -43.55
N ARG A 9 -19.53 -35.67 -44.62
CA ARG A 9 -18.19 -35.07 -44.52
C ARG A 9 -18.33 -33.75 -43.79
N ARG A 10 -17.94 -33.74 -42.51
CA ARG A 10 -17.69 -32.49 -41.78
C ARG A 10 -16.69 -31.67 -42.61
N PRO A 11 -16.91 -30.37 -42.84
CA PRO A 11 -15.95 -29.56 -43.57
C PRO A 11 -14.64 -29.50 -42.79
N ASN A 12 -13.53 -29.86 -43.47
CA ASN A 12 -12.15 -29.88 -42.97
C ASN A 12 -11.58 -28.47 -42.66
N ASN A 13 -12.43 -27.46 -42.51
CA ASN A 13 -12.03 -26.05 -42.46
C ASN A 13 -11.38 -25.63 -41.13
N TRP A 14 -11.36 -26.51 -40.13
CA TRP A 14 -10.77 -26.23 -38.81
C TRP A 14 -9.26 -26.54 -38.72
N LYS A 15 -8.63 -27.05 -39.79
CA LYS A 15 -7.20 -27.44 -39.77
C LYS A 15 -6.30 -26.71 -40.77
N LYS A 16 -6.83 -25.84 -41.63
CA LYS A 16 -5.97 -25.11 -42.57
C LYS A 16 -5.39 -23.89 -41.84
N ASN A 17 -4.07 -23.87 -41.67
CA ASN A 17 -3.38 -22.63 -41.28
C ASN A 17 -3.71 -21.55 -42.33
N PRO A 18 -3.99 -20.31 -41.91
CA PRO A 18 -4.31 -19.24 -42.85
C PRO A 18 -3.09 -19.10 -43.74
N ASP A 19 -3.29 -19.11 -45.05
CA ASP A 19 -2.18 -18.95 -45.97
C ASP A 19 -1.75 -17.48 -45.90
N PRO A 20 -0.52 -17.17 -45.43
CA PRO A 20 -0.05 -15.81 -45.20
C PRO A 20 -0.05 -14.95 -46.47
N ALA A 21 -0.10 -15.58 -47.66
CA ALA A 21 -0.24 -14.88 -48.93
C ALA A 21 -1.69 -14.44 -49.26
N SER A 22 -2.69 -15.09 -48.68
CA SER A 22 -4.12 -14.85 -48.97
C SER A 22 -4.90 -14.21 -47.83
N GLU A 23 -4.50 -14.48 -46.59
CA GLU A 23 -5.16 -14.02 -45.36
C GLU A 23 -4.11 -13.49 -44.36
N PRO A 24 -3.37 -12.42 -44.70
CA PRO A 24 -2.23 -11.96 -43.91
C PRO A 24 -2.63 -11.50 -42.50
N GLU A 25 -3.81 -10.88 -42.33
CA GLU A 25 -4.30 -10.47 -41.01
C GLU A 25 -4.70 -11.66 -40.12
N LEU A 26 -5.33 -12.68 -40.71
CA LEU A 26 -5.75 -13.89 -40.00
C LEU A 26 -4.55 -14.79 -39.66
N ALA A 27 -3.55 -14.84 -40.53
CA ALA A 27 -2.25 -15.46 -40.27
C ALA A 27 -1.52 -14.74 -39.12
N ARG A 28 -1.41 -13.41 -39.17
CA ARG A 28 -0.85 -12.61 -38.06
C ARG A 28 -1.64 -12.78 -36.77
N GLN A 29 -2.97 -12.79 -36.82
CA GLN A 29 -3.81 -12.99 -35.64
C GLN A 29 -3.64 -14.39 -35.06
N ARG A 30 -3.47 -15.41 -35.89
CA ARG A 30 -3.20 -16.77 -35.44
C ARG A 30 -1.79 -16.89 -34.87
N GLU A 31 -0.77 -16.31 -35.50
CA GLU A 31 0.58 -16.23 -34.93
C GLU A 31 0.61 -15.49 -33.58
N ARG A 32 -0.21 -14.44 -33.43
CA ARG A 32 -0.42 -13.74 -32.14
C ARG A 32 -1.12 -14.61 -31.09
N GLN A 33 -1.99 -15.54 -31.49
CA GLN A 33 -2.65 -16.48 -30.57
C GLN A 33 -1.73 -17.61 -30.09
N TRP A 34 -0.75 -18.02 -30.91
CA TRP A 34 0.21 -19.06 -30.55
C TRP A 34 1.43 -18.45 -29.86
N ARG A 35 1.32 -18.22 -28.55
CA ARG A 35 2.47 -17.83 -27.72
C ARG A 35 3.52 -18.94 -27.75
N ARG A 36 4.77 -18.58 -28.02
CA ARG A 36 5.89 -19.51 -27.92
C ARG A 36 6.09 -19.90 -26.44
N ILE A 37 6.66 -21.08 -26.20
CA ILE A 37 6.90 -21.56 -24.83
C ILE A 37 7.90 -20.65 -24.10
N SER A 38 8.96 -20.25 -24.79
CA SER A 38 10.00 -19.37 -24.27
C SER A 38 10.65 -18.62 -25.43
N ILE A 39 10.74 -17.30 -25.34
CA ILE A 39 11.37 -16.41 -26.32
C ILE A 39 12.70 -15.91 -25.76
N ASN A 40 13.71 -15.75 -26.62
CA ASN A 40 14.98 -15.13 -26.22
C ASN A 40 14.75 -13.63 -26.00
N PRO A 41 14.96 -13.09 -24.78
CA PRO A 41 14.71 -11.68 -24.48
C PRO A 41 15.67 -10.71 -25.19
N PHE A 42 16.78 -11.22 -25.74
CA PHE A 42 17.78 -10.41 -26.45
C PHE A 42 17.65 -10.49 -27.98
N GLN A 43 16.66 -11.22 -28.50
CA GLN A 43 16.46 -11.31 -29.94
C GLN A 43 15.70 -10.05 -30.40
N PRO A 44 16.22 -9.27 -31.37
CA PRO A 44 15.49 -8.11 -31.88
C PRO A 44 14.14 -8.58 -32.43
N GLN A 45 13.06 -7.94 -31.97
CA GLN A 45 11.73 -8.19 -32.51
C GLN A 45 11.78 -7.82 -34.00
N GLU A 46 11.61 -8.81 -34.88
CA GLU A 46 11.49 -8.56 -36.32
C GLU A 46 10.27 -7.67 -36.56
N GLY A 47 10.51 -6.37 -36.67
CA GLY A 47 9.62 -5.49 -37.40
C GLY A 47 9.44 -6.07 -38.79
N SER A 48 8.20 -6.26 -39.19
CA SER A 48 7.83 -6.58 -40.56
C SER A 48 8.55 -5.64 -41.52
N ASN A 49 9.60 -6.14 -42.18
CA ASN A 49 10.21 -5.50 -43.33
C ASN A 49 9.17 -5.48 -44.46
N GLU A 50 8.35 -4.43 -44.51
CA GLU A 50 7.43 -4.16 -45.63
C GLU A 50 8.16 -3.81 -46.94
N ASN A 51 9.48 -3.86 -47.00
CA ASN A 51 10.25 -3.53 -48.22
C ASN A 51 10.87 -4.74 -48.95
N ALA A 52 10.55 -5.98 -48.57
CA ALA A 52 11.17 -7.18 -49.16
C ALA A 52 10.25 -8.02 -50.09
N LEU A 53 9.14 -7.47 -50.59
CA LEU A 53 8.30 -8.16 -51.58
C LEU A 53 7.99 -7.27 -52.79
N GLY A 54 9.03 -6.95 -53.56
CA GLY A 54 8.88 -6.03 -54.68
C GLY A 54 9.99 -6.04 -55.72
N GLN A 55 10.62 -7.17 -56.05
CA GLN A 55 11.26 -7.28 -57.37
C GLN A 55 11.43 -8.73 -57.83
N LYS A 56 10.68 -9.04 -58.89
CA LYS A 56 10.65 -10.29 -59.66
C LYS A 56 11.97 -10.47 -60.42
N PRO A 57 12.49 -11.70 -60.60
CA PRO A 57 13.68 -11.91 -61.42
C PRO A 57 13.27 -11.85 -62.89
N ASN A 58 14.01 -11.10 -63.71
CA ASN A 58 14.06 -11.40 -65.15
C ASN A 58 15.36 -10.91 -65.79
N SER A 59 16.05 -11.89 -66.36
CA SER A 59 17.21 -11.83 -67.22
C SER A 59 16.86 -11.17 -68.57
N ARG A 60 17.66 -10.19 -69.01
CA ARG A 60 18.12 -10.09 -70.41
C ARG A 60 19.25 -9.07 -70.58
N ARG A 61 20.35 -9.55 -71.17
CA ARG A 61 21.40 -8.74 -71.82
C ARG A 61 20.80 -7.88 -72.93
N THR A 62 21.21 -6.62 -73.00
CA THR A 62 21.50 -5.91 -74.26
C THR A 62 22.47 -4.75 -73.99
N PHE A 63 23.35 -4.55 -74.96
CA PHE A 63 24.51 -3.67 -74.99
C PHE A 63 24.17 -2.44 -75.87
N SER A 64 24.45 -1.22 -75.42
CA SER A 64 24.66 0.02 -76.23
C SER A 64 24.96 1.19 -75.26
N SER A 65 26.14 1.80 -75.22
CA SER A 65 26.77 2.74 -76.17
C SER A 65 26.02 4.08 -76.33
N GLY A 66 26.73 5.19 -76.06
CA GLY A 66 26.34 6.59 -76.32
C GLY A 66 26.44 7.46 -75.05
N SER A 67 27.56 8.12 -74.73
CA SER A 67 28.12 9.34 -75.34
C SER A 67 27.21 10.56 -75.24
N GLY A 68 27.66 11.61 -74.54
CA GLY A 68 27.00 12.91 -74.53
C GLY A 68 27.41 13.82 -73.37
N ASN A 69 28.60 14.42 -73.47
CA ASN A 69 28.98 15.59 -72.67
C ASN A 69 28.09 16.79 -73.05
N ALA A 70 27.65 17.58 -72.07
CA ALA A 70 27.43 19.01 -72.26
C ALA A 70 27.67 19.77 -70.95
N MET A 71 28.65 20.65 -71.03
CA MET A 71 29.18 21.56 -70.03
C MET A 71 28.34 22.83 -70.06
N VAL A 72 27.83 23.31 -68.92
CA VAL A 72 27.51 24.73 -68.70
C VAL A 72 27.98 25.10 -67.30
N LYS A 73 28.66 26.24 -67.23
CA LYS A 73 29.43 26.82 -66.13
C LYS A 73 28.75 28.13 -65.68
N ASP A 74 29.19 28.61 -64.52
CA ASP A 74 28.95 29.91 -63.85
C ASP A 74 27.81 29.88 -62.83
N GLU A 75 28.05 29.87 -61.51
CA GLU A 75 28.80 30.75 -60.58
C GLU A 75 27.81 31.62 -59.77
N GLY A 76 27.81 31.44 -58.45
CA GLY A 76 27.39 32.47 -57.50
C GLY A 76 26.34 32.10 -56.46
N ILE A 77 26.78 32.15 -55.18
CA ILE A 77 26.01 32.24 -53.92
C ILE A 77 25.72 30.89 -53.22
N SER A 78 26.55 30.65 -52.20
CA SER A 78 26.43 29.63 -51.18
C SER A 78 25.34 30.00 -50.16
N ASP A 79 24.22 29.27 -50.18
CA ASP A 79 23.35 29.12 -49.01
C ASP A 79 23.44 27.66 -48.54
N PHE A 80 23.92 27.49 -47.31
CA PHE A 80 23.90 26.23 -46.58
C PHE A 80 22.46 25.87 -46.25
N ALA A 81 21.79 25.16 -47.17
CA ALA A 81 20.54 24.48 -46.90
C ALA A 81 20.76 23.44 -45.79
N GLN A 82 20.13 23.65 -44.64
CA GLN A 82 20.01 22.66 -43.57
C GLN A 82 19.39 21.37 -44.14
N PRO A 83 19.92 20.17 -43.79
CA PRO A 83 19.29 18.93 -44.18
C PRO A 83 17.91 18.83 -43.50
N PRO A 84 16.89 18.27 -44.18
CA PRO A 84 15.55 18.16 -43.63
C PRO A 84 15.59 17.33 -42.35
N GLU A 85 15.14 17.96 -41.27
CA GLU A 85 14.95 17.35 -39.97
C GLU A 85 13.91 16.24 -40.12
N HIS A 86 14.40 15.00 -40.21
CA HIS A 86 13.55 13.82 -40.18
C HIS A 86 12.94 13.73 -38.78
N GLU A 87 11.78 14.35 -38.60
CA GLU A 87 10.92 14.11 -37.44
C GLU A 87 10.52 12.64 -37.51
N ILE A 88 11.26 11.79 -36.77
CA ILE A 88 10.94 10.39 -36.57
C ILE A 88 9.62 10.37 -35.79
N LYS A 89 8.51 10.36 -36.52
CA LYS A 89 7.24 9.90 -35.98
C LYS A 89 7.45 8.44 -35.59
N HIS A 90 7.76 8.24 -34.31
CA HIS A 90 7.76 6.93 -33.70
C HIS A 90 6.40 6.29 -33.99
N PRO A 91 6.35 5.15 -34.71
CA PRO A 91 5.11 4.42 -34.83
C PRO A 91 4.71 3.99 -33.42
N LYS A 92 3.62 4.56 -32.89
CA LYS A 92 2.98 4.06 -31.68
C LYS A 92 2.59 2.61 -31.94
N LEU A 93 3.38 1.68 -31.43
CA LEU A 93 3.04 0.27 -31.44
C LEU A 93 1.81 0.09 -30.54
N LYS A 94 0.71 -0.33 -31.16
CA LYS A 94 -0.54 -0.67 -30.49
C LYS A 94 -0.72 -2.17 -30.62
N ASP A 95 -0.04 -2.94 -29.77
CA ASP A 95 -0.31 -4.37 -29.62
C ASP A 95 -0.44 -4.72 -28.13
N LEU A 96 -1.70 -4.78 -27.67
CA LEU A 96 -2.19 -4.98 -26.29
C LEU A 96 -2.01 -6.43 -25.75
N GLY A 97 -0.98 -7.15 -26.18
CA GLY A 97 -0.68 -8.49 -25.68
C GLY A 97 0.21 -8.46 -24.44
N SER A 98 -0.33 -8.04 -23.27
CA SER A 98 0.18 -8.36 -21.89
C SER A 98 -0.26 -7.34 -20.82
N SER A 99 -0.68 -6.11 -21.16
CA SER A 99 -0.98 -5.05 -20.17
C SER A 99 -1.93 -5.49 -19.03
N TRP A 100 -2.95 -6.30 -19.34
CA TRP A 100 -3.90 -6.82 -18.35
C TRP A 100 -3.26 -7.73 -17.31
N VAL A 101 -2.28 -8.56 -17.66
CA VAL A 101 -1.66 -9.50 -16.72
C VAL A 101 -0.85 -8.74 -15.67
N HIS A 102 -0.12 -7.70 -16.09
CA HIS A 102 0.57 -6.80 -15.17
C HIS A 102 -0.40 -6.02 -14.30
N LEU A 103 -1.52 -5.54 -14.87
CA LEU A 103 -2.59 -4.89 -14.11
C LEU A 103 -3.20 -5.81 -13.05
N PHE A 104 -3.48 -7.08 -13.39
CA PHE A 104 -3.99 -8.06 -12.44
C PHE A 104 -2.99 -8.36 -11.32
N ASN A 105 -1.70 -8.46 -11.65
CA ASN A 105 -0.66 -8.62 -10.65
C ASN A 105 -0.58 -7.41 -9.71
N ASP A 106 -0.68 -6.20 -10.25
CA ASP A 106 -0.69 -4.95 -9.47
C ASP A 106 -1.94 -4.86 -8.57
N LEU A 107 -3.09 -5.32 -9.07
CA LEU A 107 -4.34 -5.43 -8.31
C LEU A 107 -4.23 -6.46 -7.18
N ALA A 108 -3.69 -7.65 -7.42
CA ALA A 108 -3.52 -8.67 -6.39
C ALA A 108 -2.54 -8.23 -5.31
N TRP A 109 -1.45 -7.57 -5.69
CA TRP A 109 -0.53 -6.96 -4.75
C TRP A 109 -1.22 -5.90 -3.88
N ALA A 110 -2.01 -5.00 -4.49
CA ALA A 110 -2.75 -3.99 -3.76
C ALA A 110 -3.84 -4.61 -2.85
N ALA A 111 -4.45 -5.72 -3.26
CA ALA A 111 -5.39 -6.47 -2.43
C ALA A 111 -4.72 -7.06 -1.17
N SER A 112 -3.44 -7.44 -1.23
CA SER A 112 -2.70 -7.86 -0.03
C SER A 112 -2.59 -6.74 1.00
N PHE A 113 -2.49 -5.48 0.56
CA PHE A 113 -2.54 -4.31 1.44
C PHE A 113 -3.96 -4.02 1.94
N ALA A 114 -4.94 -4.05 1.04
CA ALA A 114 -6.35 -3.85 1.38
C ALA A 114 -6.79 -4.74 2.55
N SER A 115 -6.43 -6.02 2.50
CA SER A 115 -6.80 -6.99 3.53
C SER A 115 -6.28 -6.66 4.92
N LEU A 116 -5.02 -6.20 5.04
CA LEU A 116 -4.44 -5.75 6.31
C LEU A 116 -5.21 -4.56 6.88
N THR A 117 -5.51 -3.61 6.01
CA THR A 117 -6.13 -2.34 6.42
C THR A 117 -7.64 -2.45 6.65
N GLY A 118 -8.27 -3.49 6.12
CA GLY A 118 -9.70 -3.76 6.28
C GLY A 118 -10.05 -4.26 7.68
N GLY A 119 -9.11 -4.93 8.37
CA GLY A 119 -9.35 -5.62 9.63
C GLY A 119 -8.89 -4.91 10.90
N GLU A 120 -7.89 -4.03 10.84
CA GLU A 120 -7.17 -3.59 12.04
C GLU A 120 -7.63 -2.22 12.57
N ARG A 121 -7.80 -2.16 13.90
CA ARG A 121 -7.66 -0.93 14.68
C ARG A 121 -6.18 -0.86 15.07
N PHE A 122 -5.54 0.29 14.87
CA PHE A 122 -4.19 0.49 15.39
C PHE A 122 -4.30 0.81 16.88
N ASP A 123 -4.34 -0.24 17.69
CA ASP A 123 -4.47 -0.12 19.15
C ASP A 123 -3.10 0.17 19.78
N ASN A 124 -2.00 -0.28 19.15
CA ASN A 124 -0.64 -0.10 19.65
C ASN A 124 0.29 0.63 18.64
N PRO A 125 1.21 1.51 19.08
CA PRO A 125 2.29 2.02 18.22
C PRO A 125 3.14 0.92 17.57
N LEU A 126 3.25 -0.23 18.22
CA LEU A 126 3.95 -1.38 17.66
C LEU A 126 3.22 -1.95 16.43
N ASP A 127 1.88 -1.92 16.38
CA ASP A 127 1.11 -2.37 15.22
C ASP A 127 1.41 -1.52 13.98
N THR A 128 1.64 -0.21 14.18
CA THR A 128 2.07 0.69 13.10
C THR A 128 3.44 0.30 12.56
N VAL A 129 4.39 -0.03 13.45
CA VAL A 129 5.73 -0.49 13.05
C VAL A 129 5.64 -1.84 12.32
N ASN A 130 4.80 -2.75 12.81
CA ASN A 130 4.56 -4.05 12.19
C ASN A 130 4.00 -3.90 10.79
N TYR A 131 2.99 -3.03 10.63
CA TYR A 131 2.41 -2.68 9.35
C TYR A 131 3.45 -2.09 8.39
N LEU A 132 4.30 -1.16 8.86
CA LEU A 132 5.37 -0.58 8.05
C LEU A 132 6.40 -1.64 7.59
N ASN A 133 6.79 -2.54 8.47
CA ASN A 133 7.71 -3.64 8.14
C ASN A 133 7.11 -4.58 7.09
N PHE A 134 5.85 -4.97 7.26
CA PHE A 134 5.12 -5.74 6.25
C PHE A 134 5.05 -4.99 4.92
N CYS A 135 4.72 -3.69 4.98
CA CYS A 135 4.60 -2.86 3.80
C CYS A 135 5.91 -2.79 3.02
N VAL A 136 7.05 -2.61 3.70
CA VAL A 136 8.37 -2.63 3.07
C VAL A 136 8.66 -3.99 2.44
N ALA A 137 8.41 -5.09 3.15
CA ALA A 137 8.67 -6.44 2.65
C ALA A 137 7.84 -6.76 1.39
N VAL A 138 6.53 -6.53 1.43
CA VAL A 138 5.63 -6.82 0.30
C VAL A 138 5.81 -5.85 -0.85
N SER A 139 6.10 -4.57 -0.57
CA SER A 139 6.50 -3.62 -1.61
C SER A 139 7.78 -4.06 -2.31
N TRP A 140 8.75 -4.58 -1.57
CA TRP A 140 9.99 -5.07 -2.15
C TRP A 140 9.79 -6.31 -3.02
N LEU A 141 8.92 -7.26 -2.64
CA LEU A 141 8.53 -8.38 -3.51
C LEU A 141 7.98 -7.90 -4.86
N TRP A 142 7.14 -6.88 -4.83
CA TRP A 142 6.58 -6.31 -6.04
C TRP A 142 7.60 -5.50 -6.85
N ILE A 143 8.44 -4.68 -6.22
CA ILE A 143 9.49 -3.90 -6.88
C ILE A 143 10.44 -4.83 -7.62
N SER A 144 10.95 -5.84 -6.94
CA SER A 144 11.92 -6.79 -7.48
C SER A 144 11.37 -7.58 -8.68
N HIS A 145 10.12 -8.05 -8.62
CA HIS A 145 9.42 -8.70 -9.74
C HIS A 145 9.13 -7.72 -10.89
N THR A 146 8.73 -6.49 -10.56
CA THR A 146 8.45 -5.43 -11.53
C THR A 146 9.72 -5.09 -12.29
N LEU A 147 10.83 -4.84 -11.60
CA LEU A 147 12.15 -4.60 -12.17
C LEU A 147 12.56 -5.71 -13.13
N TYR A 148 12.33 -6.99 -12.80
CA TYR A 148 12.56 -8.07 -13.76
C TYR A 148 11.71 -7.92 -15.02
N SER A 149 10.40 -7.68 -14.86
CA SER A 149 9.46 -7.58 -15.98
C SER A 149 9.83 -6.45 -16.96
N ILE A 150 10.23 -5.28 -16.46
CA ILE A 150 10.60 -4.14 -17.33
C ILE A 150 11.86 -4.42 -18.17
N HIS A 151 12.74 -5.29 -17.71
CA HIS A 151 14.00 -5.55 -18.42
C HIS A 151 13.93 -6.76 -19.34
N PHE A 152 13.14 -7.78 -18.96
CA PHE A 152 13.23 -9.10 -19.58
C PHE A 152 11.89 -9.71 -19.97
N TYR A 153 10.78 -8.98 -19.78
CA TYR A 153 9.46 -9.52 -20.13
C TYR A 153 9.38 -9.80 -21.64
N THR A 154 8.94 -11.01 -21.94
CA THR A 154 8.60 -11.46 -23.29
C THR A 154 7.19 -12.04 -23.24
N ASP A 155 6.37 -11.82 -24.27
CA ASP A 155 5.01 -12.37 -24.34
C ASP A 155 5.04 -13.88 -24.67
N ASP A 156 5.53 -14.68 -23.72
CA ASP A 156 5.63 -16.15 -23.79
C ASP A 156 4.91 -16.85 -22.63
N TRP A 157 4.72 -18.17 -22.78
CA TRP A 157 4.06 -18.98 -21.75
C TRP A 157 4.84 -19.03 -20.45
N PHE A 158 6.17 -18.98 -20.51
CA PHE A 158 7.01 -18.99 -19.31
C PHE A 158 6.70 -17.79 -18.41
N HIS A 159 6.72 -16.57 -18.94
CA HIS A 159 6.37 -15.38 -18.17
C HIS A 159 4.91 -15.40 -17.71
N LEU A 160 3.98 -15.83 -18.57
CA LEU A 160 2.56 -15.91 -18.20
C LEU A 160 2.34 -16.85 -16.99
N ILE A 161 2.92 -18.06 -17.02
CA ILE A 161 2.82 -19.02 -15.91
C ILE A 161 3.50 -18.45 -14.67
N SER A 162 4.67 -17.83 -14.84
CA SER A 162 5.40 -17.22 -13.73
C SER A 162 4.59 -16.11 -13.05
N THR A 163 3.96 -15.22 -13.81
CA THR A 163 3.10 -14.16 -13.28
C THR A 163 1.81 -14.71 -12.67
N PHE A 164 1.25 -15.79 -13.24
CA PHE A 164 0.10 -16.47 -12.64
C PHE A 164 0.44 -17.10 -11.27
N LEU A 165 1.61 -17.74 -11.14
CA LEU A 165 2.08 -18.25 -9.84
C LEU A 165 2.31 -17.11 -8.84
N GLN A 166 2.90 -16.01 -9.30
CA GLN A 166 3.09 -14.80 -8.49
C GLN A 166 1.75 -14.22 -8.00
N LEU A 167 0.74 -14.16 -8.87
CA LEU A 167 -0.62 -13.73 -8.55
C LEU A 167 -1.23 -14.59 -7.44
N MET A 168 -1.13 -15.93 -7.56
CA MET A 168 -1.63 -16.85 -6.54
C MET A 168 -0.95 -16.63 -5.19
N ILE A 169 0.35 -16.34 -5.17
CA ILE A 169 1.08 -16.03 -3.94
C ILE A 169 0.54 -14.74 -3.30
N PHE A 170 0.29 -13.67 -4.06
CA PHE A 170 -0.29 -12.43 -3.52
C PHE A 170 -1.73 -12.61 -3.02
N VAL A 171 -2.53 -13.45 -3.69
CA VAL A 171 -3.88 -13.79 -3.23
C VAL A 171 -3.82 -14.57 -1.91
N ILE A 172 -2.92 -15.55 -1.80
CA ILE A 172 -2.68 -16.29 -0.56
C ILE A 172 -2.27 -15.31 0.55
N LEU A 173 -1.30 -14.42 0.30
CA LEU A 173 -0.90 -13.38 1.24
C LEU A 173 -2.09 -12.51 1.66
N ALA A 174 -2.91 -12.04 0.72
CA ALA A 174 -4.08 -11.23 1.03
C ALA A 174 -5.08 -11.99 1.92
N SER A 175 -5.24 -13.30 1.72
CA SER A 175 -6.20 -14.08 2.51
C SER A 175 -5.76 -14.36 3.95
N THR A 176 -4.45 -14.36 4.22
CA THR A 176 -3.89 -14.77 5.52
C THR A 176 -3.28 -13.63 6.30
N THR A 177 -3.42 -12.39 5.86
CA THR A 177 -2.87 -11.22 6.57
C THR A 177 -3.83 -10.61 7.59
N LYS A 178 -5.07 -11.11 7.69
CA LYS A 178 -6.02 -10.64 8.70
C LYS A 178 -5.56 -11.10 10.09
N GLY A 179 -5.09 -10.15 10.93
CA GLY A 179 -4.57 -10.42 12.27
C GLY A 179 -3.04 -10.60 12.32
N TYR A 180 -2.31 -9.93 11.43
CA TYR A 180 -0.86 -10.04 11.35
C TYR A 180 -0.17 -9.15 12.38
N ASP A 181 0.38 -9.75 13.43
CA ASP A 181 1.12 -9.02 14.45
C ASP A 181 2.60 -9.48 14.54
N ILE A 182 3.52 -8.66 14.00
CA ILE A 182 4.98 -8.88 14.13
C ILE A 182 5.42 -8.75 15.59
N THR A 183 4.68 -7.98 16.40
CA THR A 183 5.00 -7.83 17.82
C THR A 183 4.63 -9.08 18.58
N ASN A 184 3.50 -9.75 18.35
CA ASN A 184 3.35 -11.12 18.84
C ASN A 184 4.46 -12.05 18.33
N TYR A 185 4.97 -11.83 17.13
CA TYR A 185 6.14 -12.55 16.63
C TYR A 185 7.47 -12.20 17.35
N ILE A 186 7.66 -11.00 17.92
CA ILE A 186 8.91 -10.56 18.62
C ILE A 186 8.76 -10.62 20.16
N ALA A 187 7.65 -10.10 20.68
CA ALA A 187 7.32 -9.81 22.07
C ALA A 187 6.75 -11.00 22.86
N HIS A 188 6.60 -12.18 22.25
CA HIS A 188 6.61 -13.42 23.04
C HIS A 188 8.04 -13.70 23.58
N SER A 189 8.54 -12.84 24.49
CA SER A 189 9.66 -13.07 25.42
C SER A 189 9.83 -11.86 26.35
N PRO A 190 9.94 -11.96 27.71
CA PRO A 190 10.83 -12.86 28.44
C PRO A 190 10.21 -13.50 29.70
N GLY A 191 10.06 -14.83 29.71
CA GLY A 191 9.65 -15.57 30.91
C GLY A 191 9.14 -16.99 30.63
N MET A 192 8.62 -17.26 29.43
CA MET A 192 8.26 -18.63 29.01
C MET A 192 9.26 -19.13 27.95
N PRO A 193 9.98 -20.24 28.21
CA PRO A 193 11.01 -20.77 27.30
C PRO A 193 10.45 -21.48 26.05
N THR A 194 9.14 -21.72 25.99
CA THR A 194 8.43 -22.39 24.89
C THR A 194 7.09 -21.71 24.63
N LEU A 195 6.59 -21.72 23.37
CA LEU A 195 5.14 -21.63 23.13
C LEU A 195 4.48 -22.71 23.99
N ARG A 196 3.46 -22.32 24.76
CA ARG A 196 2.84 -23.08 25.86
C ARG A 196 2.72 -24.57 25.53
N GLU A 197 3.68 -25.39 25.96
CA GLU A 197 3.73 -26.84 25.68
C GLU A 197 2.77 -27.64 26.57
N ASN A 198 1.85 -26.97 27.27
CA ASN A 198 0.94 -27.64 28.19
C ASN A 198 -0.28 -28.16 27.43
N ASN A 199 -0.30 -29.48 27.26
CA ASN A 199 -1.41 -30.32 26.79
C ASN A 199 -2.72 -30.21 27.61
N ASN A 200 -2.86 -29.22 28.49
CA ASN A 200 -4.10 -28.98 29.24
C ASN A 200 -5.00 -28.08 28.40
N MET A 201 -5.65 -28.69 27.41
CA MET A 201 -6.75 -28.10 26.62
C MET A 201 -7.93 -27.64 27.49
N ASP A 202 -8.00 -28.11 28.74
CA ASP A 202 -9.15 -27.90 29.62
C ASP A 202 -9.21 -26.48 30.25
N ASP A 203 -8.12 -25.70 30.19
CA ASP A 203 -8.00 -24.35 30.79
C ASP A 203 -7.91 -23.20 29.76
N LEU A 204 -7.98 -23.47 28.44
CA LEU A 204 -7.88 -22.42 27.43
C LEU A 204 -9.25 -21.84 27.06
N ASP A 205 -9.31 -20.50 27.03
CA ASP A 205 -10.38 -19.78 26.34
C ASP A 205 -10.34 -20.17 24.84
N PRO A 206 -11.44 -20.68 24.26
CA PRO A 206 -11.50 -21.03 22.84
C PRO A 206 -11.07 -19.89 21.91
N GLN A 207 -11.29 -18.63 22.32
CA GLN A 207 -10.91 -17.46 21.54
C GLN A 207 -9.39 -17.29 21.44
N GLU A 208 -8.68 -17.31 22.58
CA GLU A 208 -7.22 -17.18 22.65
C GLU A 208 -6.51 -18.26 21.81
N TYR A 209 -7.01 -19.51 21.87
CA TYR A 209 -6.49 -20.61 21.08
C TYR A 209 -6.64 -20.38 19.56
N THR A 210 -7.80 -19.86 19.14
CA THR A 210 -8.02 -19.57 17.71
C THR A 210 -7.13 -18.45 17.19
N GLU A 211 -6.87 -17.43 18.01
CA GLU A 211 -5.99 -16.31 17.68
C GLU A 211 -4.52 -16.78 17.56
N GLU A 212 -4.05 -17.63 18.47
CA GLU A 212 -2.70 -18.19 18.43
C GLU A 212 -2.47 -19.06 17.18
N ILE A 213 -3.44 -19.94 16.85
CA ILE A 213 -3.37 -20.76 15.64
C ILE A 213 -3.41 -19.90 14.37
N ALA A 214 -4.28 -18.89 14.34
CA ALA A 214 -4.38 -17.99 13.20
C ALA A 214 -3.05 -17.25 12.99
N ALA A 215 -2.40 -16.76 14.05
CA ALA A 215 -1.10 -16.12 13.97
C ALA A 215 -0.01 -17.08 13.46
N TYR A 216 0.04 -18.31 13.99
CA TYR A 216 0.99 -19.32 13.53
C TYR A 216 0.82 -19.66 12.04
N LEU A 217 -0.41 -19.91 11.60
CA LEU A 217 -0.70 -20.24 10.20
C LEU A 217 -0.39 -19.06 9.27
N SER A 218 -0.77 -17.85 9.65
CA SER A 218 -0.48 -16.62 8.89
C SER A 218 1.02 -16.43 8.70
N MET A 219 1.81 -16.72 9.74
CA MET A 219 3.26 -16.66 9.68
C MET A 219 3.87 -17.71 8.76
N LEU A 220 3.41 -18.96 8.85
CA LEU A 220 3.89 -20.03 7.99
C LEU A 220 3.58 -19.72 6.51
N VAL A 221 2.38 -19.21 6.24
CA VAL A 221 1.98 -18.83 4.88
C VAL A 221 2.82 -17.68 4.35
N LEU A 222 3.11 -16.66 5.18
CA LEU A 222 4.02 -15.57 4.81
C LEU A 222 5.43 -16.08 4.46
N ALA A 223 5.96 -17.02 5.25
CA ALA A 223 7.25 -17.65 4.99
C ALA A 223 7.28 -18.41 3.66
N ILE A 224 6.23 -19.19 3.39
CA ILE A 224 6.07 -19.92 2.13
C ILE A 224 5.98 -18.96 0.96
N ALA A 225 5.18 -17.90 1.07
CA ALA A 225 5.00 -16.89 0.04
C ALA A 225 6.30 -16.18 -0.31
N PHE A 226 7.09 -15.77 0.69
CA PHE A 226 8.38 -15.13 0.48
C PHE A 226 9.38 -16.06 -0.19
N ALA A 227 9.52 -17.29 0.30
CA ALA A 227 10.41 -18.28 -0.29
C ALA A 227 10.00 -18.63 -1.73
N ALA A 228 8.71 -18.91 -1.97
CA ALA A 228 8.20 -19.27 -3.29
C ALA A 228 8.39 -18.16 -4.32
N THR A 229 8.09 -16.91 -3.95
CA THR A 229 8.31 -15.73 -4.81
C THR A 229 9.77 -15.63 -5.25
N ARG A 230 10.71 -15.83 -4.32
CA ARG A 230 12.15 -15.70 -4.60
C ARG A 230 12.71 -16.84 -5.42
N ILE A 231 12.16 -18.04 -5.28
CA ILE A 231 12.48 -19.18 -6.13
C ILE A 231 12.02 -18.89 -7.57
N ILE A 232 10.78 -18.43 -7.76
CA ILE A 232 10.24 -18.07 -9.07
C ILE A 232 11.13 -17.01 -9.73
N GLN A 233 11.47 -15.96 -9.01
CA GLN A 233 12.32 -14.88 -9.51
C GLN A 233 13.75 -15.35 -9.81
N LEU A 234 14.32 -16.24 -9.01
CA LEU A 234 15.64 -16.83 -9.31
C LEU A 234 15.61 -17.65 -10.60
N VAL A 235 14.59 -18.46 -10.82
CA VAL A 235 14.41 -19.25 -12.06
C VAL A 235 14.30 -18.31 -13.26
N GLN A 236 13.55 -17.23 -13.13
CA GLN A 236 13.43 -16.15 -14.12
C GLN A 236 14.79 -15.54 -14.50
N TYR A 237 15.63 -15.19 -13.51
CA TYR A 237 16.97 -14.63 -13.76
C TYR A 237 17.97 -15.65 -14.30
N ILE A 238 17.94 -16.89 -13.83
CA ILE A 238 18.76 -17.98 -14.37
C ILE A 238 18.45 -18.22 -15.85
N ARG A 239 17.17 -18.18 -16.24
CA ARG A 239 16.75 -18.27 -17.64
C ARG A 239 17.36 -17.16 -18.49
N VAL A 240 17.35 -15.92 -18.01
CA VAL A 240 17.96 -14.79 -18.73
C VAL A 240 19.47 -14.99 -18.88
N LEU A 241 20.17 -15.43 -17.83
CA LEU A 241 21.60 -15.77 -17.91
C LEU A 241 21.86 -16.89 -18.91
N TYR A 242 21.00 -17.90 -18.95
CA TYR A 242 21.10 -18.99 -19.92
C TYR A 242 21.01 -18.46 -21.36
N TYR A 243 20.01 -17.62 -21.68
CA TYR A 243 19.90 -17.02 -23.02
C TYR A 243 21.08 -16.10 -23.35
N CYS A 244 21.54 -15.30 -22.39
CA CYS A 244 22.71 -14.45 -22.59
C CYS A 244 23.96 -15.29 -22.90
N SER A 245 24.12 -16.45 -22.25
CA SER A 245 25.25 -17.36 -22.49
C SER A 245 25.24 -18.03 -23.88
N LEU A 246 24.06 -18.12 -24.50
CA LEU A 246 23.88 -18.71 -25.83
C LEU A 246 24.25 -17.75 -26.97
N ILE A 247 24.25 -16.44 -26.71
CA ILE A 247 24.63 -15.41 -27.68
C ILE A 247 26.16 -15.42 -27.78
N GLN A 248 26.70 -16.26 -28.66
CA GLN A 248 28.13 -16.28 -28.94
C GLN A 248 28.52 -14.99 -29.67
N PRO A 249 29.56 -14.26 -29.22
CA PRO A 249 30.17 -13.25 -30.06
C PRO A 249 30.75 -13.96 -31.28
N ASN A 250 30.37 -13.53 -32.49
CA ASN A 250 30.97 -14.01 -33.73
C ASN A 250 32.49 -13.91 -33.61
N SER A 251 33.16 -15.06 -33.60
CA SER A 251 34.58 -15.22 -33.28
C SER A 251 35.50 -14.81 -34.43
N GLU A 252 35.10 -13.87 -35.27
CA GLU A 252 35.76 -13.62 -36.56
C GLU A 252 37.03 -12.75 -36.46
N ASN A 253 37.40 -12.26 -35.26
CA ASN A 253 38.58 -11.38 -35.09
C ASN A 253 39.50 -11.74 -33.89
N GLN A 254 39.46 -12.97 -33.36
CA GLN A 254 40.14 -13.31 -32.10
C GLN A 254 41.35 -14.26 -32.23
N ASP A 255 42.11 -14.15 -33.33
CA ASP A 255 43.19 -15.09 -33.66
C ASP A 255 44.61 -14.77 -33.13
N THR A 256 44.82 -13.78 -32.25
CA THR A 256 46.20 -13.37 -31.87
C THR A 256 46.51 -13.28 -30.37
N ILE A 257 45.83 -14.05 -29.50
CA ILE A 257 46.25 -14.16 -28.08
C ILE A 257 46.86 -15.55 -27.78
N PRO A 258 48.13 -15.62 -27.30
CA PRO A 258 48.81 -16.88 -27.05
C PRO A 258 48.15 -17.68 -25.92
N ARG A 259 47.97 -18.96 -26.21
CA ARG A 259 47.25 -19.96 -25.41
C ARG A 259 48.07 -20.35 -24.18
N ILE A 260 48.02 -19.54 -23.12
CA ILE A 260 48.61 -19.90 -21.81
C ILE A 260 47.75 -21.01 -21.19
N ARG A 261 48.30 -22.23 -21.22
CA ARG A 261 47.69 -23.48 -20.77
C ARG A 261 48.02 -23.69 -19.29
N SER A 262 47.44 -22.88 -18.39
CA SER A 262 47.55 -23.13 -16.95
C SER A 262 46.19 -23.13 -16.27
N CYS A 263 45.96 -24.19 -15.47
CA CYS A 263 44.77 -24.46 -14.71
C CYS A 263 44.52 -23.38 -13.66
N SER A 264 43.51 -22.55 -13.89
CA SER A 264 42.71 -22.03 -12.79
C SER A 264 41.27 -21.88 -13.28
N TRP A 265 40.40 -22.75 -12.78
CA TRP A 265 38.95 -22.66 -13.00
C TRP A 265 38.42 -21.27 -12.62
N ILE A 266 39.09 -20.55 -11.72
CA ILE A 266 38.82 -19.15 -11.34
C ILE A 266 39.01 -18.20 -12.52
N LEU A 267 40.03 -18.39 -13.36
CA LEU A 267 40.25 -17.56 -14.55
C LEU A 267 39.20 -17.82 -15.64
N ARG A 268 38.76 -19.09 -15.80
CA ARG A 268 37.62 -19.42 -16.69
C ARG A 268 36.31 -18.85 -16.16
N PHE A 269 36.08 -18.90 -14.86
CA PHE A 269 34.91 -18.32 -14.23
C PHE A 269 34.90 -16.78 -14.34
N ARG A 270 36.04 -16.12 -14.14
CA ARG A 270 36.19 -14.67 -14.35
C ARG A 270 35.96 -14.27 -15.81
N SER A 271 36.52 -15.02 -16.76
CA SER A 271 36.31 -14.79 -18.20
C SER A 271 34.87 -15.08 -18.64
N TRP A 272 34.17 -16.00 -17.95
CA TRP A 272 32.76 -16.26 -18.17
C TRP A 272 31.88 -15.13 -17.60
N ILE A 273 32.13 -14.69 -16.36
CA ILE A 273 31.42 -13.57 -15.72
C ILE A 273 31.57 -12.28 -16.52
N SER A 274 32.75 -12.01 -17.09
CA SER A 274 32.97 -10.80 -17.89
C SER A 274 32.14 -10.71 -19.17
N ARG A 275 31.44 -11.79 -19.57
CA ARG A 275 30.55 -11.79 -20.73
C ARG A 275 29.15 -11.27 -20.43
N PHE A 276 28.75 -11.22 -19.16
CA PHE A 276 27.41 -10.84 -18.76
C PHE A 276 27.37 -9.38 -18.31
N PRO A 277 26.21 -8.71 -18.44
CA PRO A 277 25.98 -7.43 -17.80
C PRO A 277 26.22 -7.56 -16.29
N PRO A 278 27.10 -6.73 -15.68
CA PRO A 278 27.52 -6.90 -14.30
C PRO A 278 26.34 -6.75 -13.31
N GLN A 279 25.33 -5.96 -13.67
CA GLN A 279 24.08 -5.82 -12.90
C GLN A 279 23.27 -7.12 -12.85
N LEU A 280 23.16 -7.83 -13.97
CA LEU A 280 22.44 -9.11 -14.04
C LEU A 280 23.12 -10.17 -13.15
N VAL A 281 24.45 -10.20 -13.18
CA VAL A 281 25.25 -11.10 -12.34
C VAL A 281 25.09 -10.75 -10.86
N ALA A 282 25.21 -9.47 -10.50
CA ALA A 282 25.07 -9.01 -9.11
C ALA A 282 23.69 -9.38 -8.54
N ILE A 283 22.61 -9.11 -9.27
CA ILE A 283 21.24 -9.44 -8.85
C ILE A 283 21.09 -10.96 -8.68
N THR A 284 21.58 -11.75 -9.65
CA THR A 284 21.45 -13.21 -9.60
C THR A 284 22.24 -13.82 -8.45
N ILE A 285 23.46 -13.33 -8.18
CA ILE A 285 24.25 -13.76 -7.01
C ILE A 285 23.51 -13.39 -5.72
N GLY A 286 22.96 -12.18 -5.63
CA GLY A 286 22.16 -11.76 -4.49
C GLY A 286 20.97 -12.69 -4.24
N LEU A 287 20.22 -13.05 -5.30
CA LEU A 287 19.12 -14.01 -5.22
C LEU A 287 19.59 -15.42 -4.87
N LEU A 288 20.75 -15.86 -5.35
CA LEU A 288 21.32 -17.18 -5.03
C LEU A 288 21.67 -17.28 -3.53
N ILE A 289 22.07 -16.17 -2.91
CA ILE A 289 22.39 -16.11 -1.47
C ILE A 289 21.11 -15.93 -0.64
N SER A 290 20.19 -15.06 -1.06
CA SER A 290 18.98 -14.77 -0.29
C SER A 290 17.98 -15.92 -0.30
N ASN A 291 17.86 -16.69 -1.39
CA ASN A 291 16.93 -17.82 -1.46
C ASN A 291 17.15 -18.88 -0.36
N PRO A 292 18.37 -19.41 -0.15
CA PRO A 292 18.66 -20.30 0.97
C PRO A 292 18.30 -19.70 2.33
N MET A 293 18.44 -18.38 2.52
CA MET A 293 18.06 -17.72 3.78
C MET A 293 16.54 -17.75 3.99
N PHE A 294 15.75 -17.46 2.97
CA PHE A 294 14.28 -17.56 3.04
C PHE A 294 13.81 -19.00 3.25
N ILE A 295 14.43 -19.98 2.57
CA ILE A 295 14.13 -21.40 2.75
C ILE A 295 14.52 -21.87 4.16
N ALA A 296 15.67 -21.44 4.68
CA ALA A 296 16.09 -21.76 6.04
C ALA A 296 15.13 -21.14 7.07
N ALA A 297 14.70 -19.90 6.87
CA ALA A 297 13.72 -19.25 7.74
C ALA A 297 12.36 -19.96 7.71
N LEU A 298 11.91 -20.42 6.52
CA LEU A 298 10.73 -21.27 6.39
C LEU A 298 10.90 -22.61 7.13
N GLY A 299 12.07 -23.25 7.00
CA GLY A 299 12.40 -24.48 7.71
C GLY A 299 12.35 -24.30 9.23
N ILE A 300 12.85 -23.17 9.74
CA ILE A 300 12.78 -22.83 11.16
C ILE A 300 11.33 -22.58 11.58
N ALA A 301 10.55 -21.83 10.79
CA ALA A 301 9.14 -21.55 11.08
C ALA A 301 8.27 -22.82 11.12
N ALA A 302 8.55 -23.78 10.25
CA ALA A 302 7.87 -25.08 10.25
C ALA A 302 8.37 -26.05 11.34
N SER A 303 9.53 -25.78 11.94
CA SER A 303 10.12 -26.63 12.98
C SER A 303 9.67 -26.25 14.38
N ARG A 304 9.82 -27.18 15.34
CA ARG A 304 9.67 -26.87 16.78
C ARG A 304 10.61 -25.78 17.26
N SER A 305 11.76 -25.57 16.60
CA SER A 305 12.67 -24.50 16.98
C SER A 305 12.10 -23.11 16.71
N GLY A 306 11.17 -22.98 15.75
CA GLY A 306 10.53 -21.70 15.40
C GLY A 306 9.67 -21.09 16.51
N THR A 307 9.33 -21.88 17.52
CA THR A 307 8.57 -21.45 18.72
C THR A 307 9.47 -20.92 19.84
N THR A 308 10.78 -21.15 19.75
CA THR A 308 11.75 -20.66 20.74
C THR A 308 12.14 -19.21 20.42
N VAL A 309 12.49 -18.43 21.44
CA VAL A 309 12.98 -17.05 21.29
C VAL A 309 14.18 -16.97 20.34
N LEU A 310 15.11 -17.94 20.47
CA LEU A 310 16.27 -18.02 19.60
C LEU A 310 15.87 -18.32 18.15
N GLY A 311 15.00 -19.30 17.92
CA GLY A 311 14.51 -19.61 16.58
C GLY A 311 13.76 -18.44 15.97
N THR A 312 13.01 -17.69 16.79
CA THR A 312 12.31 -16.46 16.40
C THR A 312 13.26 -15.33 15.97
N SER A 313 14.30 -15.08 16.77
CA SER A 313 15.32 -14.10 16.39
C SER A 313 16.07 -14.53 15.11
N LEU A 314 16.35 -15.83 14.97
CA LEU A 314 17.11 -16.36 13.84
C LEU A 314 16.29 -16.32 12.54
N LYS A 315 15.00 -16.68 12.57
CA LYS A 315 14.10 -16.55 11.41
C LYS A 315 13.96 -15.08 10.97
N LEU A 316 13.80 -14.14 11.91
CA LEU A 316 13.75 -12.71 11.60
C LEU A 316 15.05 -12.22 10.97
N GLY A 317 16.19 -12.57 11.57
CA GLY A 317 17.51 -12.20 11.07
C GLY A 317 17.77 -12.73 9.65
N LEU A 318 17.34 -13.97 9.37
CA LEU A 318 17.44 -14.55 8.02
C LEU A 318 16.54 -13.83 7.01
N TRP A 319 15.32 -13.42 7.38
CA TRP A 319 14.46 -12.64 6.50
C TRP A 319 15.02 -11.25 6.20
N ILE A 320 15.34 -10.48 7.25
CA ILE A 320 15.89 -9.13 7.10
C ILE A 320 17.21 -9.19 6.32
N GLY A 321 18.08 -10.14 6.66
CA GLY A 321 19.34 -10.35 5.95
C GLY A 321 19.14 -10.73 4.48
N GLY A 322 18.18 -11.62 4.18
CA GLY A 322 17.83 -12.01 2.82
C GLY A 322 17.34 -10.82 1.97
N PHE A 323 16.45 -9.99 2.53
CA PHE A 323 16.00 -8.77 1.87
C PHE A 323 17.13 -7.75 1.69
N LEU A 324 17.95 -7.53 2.72
CA LEU A 324 19.07 -6.58 2.65
C LEU A 324 20.06 -6.95 1.55
N ILE A 325 20.41 -8.24 1.43
CA ILE A 325 21.31 -8.74 0.38
C ILE A 325 20.73 -8.49 -1.01
N GLU A 326 19.43 -8.67 -1.19
CA GLU A 326 18.75 -8.40 -2.46
C GLU A 326 18.68 -6.89 -2.77
N VAL A 327 18.35 -6.06 -1.79
CA VAL A 327 18.34 -4.59 -1.95
C VAL A 327 19.74 -4.09 -2.33
N VAL A 328 20.77 -4.57 -1.64
CA VAL A 328 22.17 -4.24 -1.93
C VAL A 328 22.57 -4.77 -3.31
N SER A 329 22.13 -5.95 -3.73
CA SER A 329 22.48 -6.49 -5.05
C SER A 329 21.91 -5.62 -6.19
N HIS A 330 20.67 -5.15 -6.05
CA HIS A 330 20.04 -4.21 -6.99
C HIS A 330 20.71 -2.81 -6.97
N LEU A 331 21.19 -2.34 -5.82
CA LEU A 331 21.82 -1.01 -5.66
C LEU A 331 23.31 -0.98 -6.01
N SER A 332 24.03 -2.09 -5.81
CA SER A 332 25.50 -2.14 -5.87
C SER A 332 26.08 -1.64 -7.18
N MET A 333 25.52 -2.07 -8.32
CA MET A 333 26.03 -1.71 -9.64
C MET A 333 25.71 -0.26 -10.01
N PRO A 334 24.48 0.25 -9.85
CA PRO A 334 24.20 1.68 -10.03
C PRO A 334 25.10 2.58 -9.15
N ILE A 335 25.35 2.21 -7.89
CA ILE A 335 26.24 2.95 -6.98
C ILE A 335 27.68 2.92 -7.49
N TYR A 336 28.19 1.73 -7.82
CA TYR A 336 29.55 1.57 -8.32
C TYR A 336 29.82 2.44 -9.56
N TRP A 337 28.88 2.41 -10.52
CA TRP A 337 28.99 3.25 -11.72
C TRP A 337 28.84 4.73 -11.42
N TRP A 338 27.93 5.12 -10.54
CA TRP A 338 27.78 6.53 -10.12
C TRP A 338 29.08 7.09 -9.54
N ILE A 339 29.71 6.35 -8.61
CA ILE A 339 31.00 6.73 -8.03
C ILE A 339 32.08 6.81 -9.11
N LYS A 340 32.18 5.79 -9.98
CA LYS A 340 33.21 5.76 -11.03
C LYS A 340 33.06 6.92 -12.03
N ASN A 341 31.83 7.25 -12.41
CA ASN A 341 31.53 8.29 -13.40
C ASN A 341 31.84 9.71 -12.88
N GLU A 342 31.85 9.90 -11.56
CA GLU A 342 32.31 11.16 -10.94
C GLU A 342 33.83 11.36 -11.09
N TYR A 343 34.60 10.27 -11.18
CA TYR A 343 36.04 10.30 -11.38
C TYR A 343 36.45 10.38 -12.86
N ASP A 344 35.74 9.70 -13.76
CA ASP A 344 36.05 9.67 -15.20
C ASP A 344 35.11 10.59 -16.00
N THR A 345 35.39 11.90 -16.01
CA THR A 345 34.63 12.89 -16.81
C THR A 345 34.88 12.81 -18.33
N THR A 346 35.72 11.89 -18.80
CA THR A 346 36.19 11.81 -20.20
C THR A 346 35.69 10.60 -21.00
N ILE A 347 34.92 9.69 -20.40
CA ILE A 347 34.41 8.51 -21.12
C ILE A 347 33.19 8.89 -21.96
N ASN A 348 33.25 8.61 -23.26
CA ASN A 348 32.17 8.84 -24.22
C ASN A 348 30.87 8.12 -23.77
N ALA A 349 29.75 8.85 -23.80
CA ALA A 349 28.42 8.36 -23.42
C ALA A 349 27.97 7.09 -24.18
N SER A 350 28.60 6.76 -25.32
CA SER A 350 28.32 5.57 -26.12
C SER A 350 28.78 4.26 -25.44
N ASP A 351 29.92 4.23 -24.75
CA ASP A 351 30.45 3.02 -24.07
C ASP A 351 29.63 2.68 -22.80
N TYR A 352 28.92 3.67 -22.26
CA TYR A 352 28.05 3.50 -21.08
C TYR A 352 26.75 2.76 -21.42
N ASN A 353 26.14 3.04 -22.58
CA ASN A 353 24.90 2.40 -23.02
C ASN A 353 25.09 0.93 -23.42
N GLU A 354 26.30 0.53 -23.82
CA GLU A 354 26.58 -0.83 -24.29
C GLU A 354 26.80 -1.83 -23.13
N ARG A 355 27.14 -1.33 -21.92
CA ARG A 355 27.40 -2.17 -20.73
C ARG A 355 26.28 -2.17 -19.69
N MET A 356 25.33 -1.25 -19.82
CA MET A 356 24.11 -1.23 -19.02
C MET A 356 22.97 -1.93 -19.75
N LEU A 357 22.05 -2.49 -18.98
CA LEU A 357 20.95 -3.27 -19.52
C LEU A 357 20.03 -2.36 -20.36
N SER A 358 19.98 -2.57 -21.68
CA SER A 358 19.19 -1.75 -22.60
C SER A 358 17.70 -1.93 -22.31
N THR A 359 17.02 -0.83 -21.96
CA THR A 359 15.58 -0.81 -21.69
C THR A 359 14.82 -0.66 -23.00
N GLU A 360 14.61 -1.77 -23.71
CA GLU A 360 13.84 -1.81 -24.96
C GLU A 360 12.40 -2.32 -24.76
N SER A 361 11.93 -2.49 -23.50
CA SER A 361 10.56 -2.95 -23.24
C SER A 361 9.57 -1.78 -23.20
N ASP A 362 8.39 -1.98 -23.82
CA ASP A 362 7.24 -1.06 -23.84
C ASP A 362 6.58 -0.83 -22.45
N ILE A 363 7.09 -1.41 -21.36
CA ILE A 363 6.46 -1.33 -20.03
C ILE A 363 6.96 -0.09 -19.26
N ASN A 364 6.08 0.92 -19.14
CA ASN A 364 6.37 2.13 -18.38
C ASN A 364 6.06 1.97 -16.88
N ILE A 365 7.08 2.08 -16.04
CA ILE A 365 6.95 1.98 -14.57
C ILE A 365 6.05 3.06 -14.01
N TYR A 366 6.14 4.25 -14.59
CA TYR A 366 5.35 5.37 -14.15
C TYR A 366 3.86 5.06 -14.23
N GLU A 367 3.41 4.44 -15.31
CA GLU A 367 2.01 4.01 -15.49
C GLU A 367 1.60 2.95 -14.46
N ARG A 368 2.49 2.00 -14.14
CA ARG A 368 2.21 0.98 -13.12
C ARG A 368 2.13 1.55 -11.71
N LEU A 369 3.03 2.47 -11.36
CA LEU A 369 3.00 3.16 -10.07
C LEU A 369 1.73 4.01 -9.93
N GLN A 370 1.37 4.77 -10.97
CA GLN A 370 0.11 5.52 -11.00
C GLN A 370 -1.10 4.61 -10.80
N THR A 371 -1.13 3.48 -11.49
CA THR A 371 -2.19 2.47 -11.37
C THR A 371 -2.29 1.96 -9.92
N ILE A 372 -1.17 1.59 -9.31
CA ILE A 372 -1.13 1.12 -7.92
C ILE A 372 -1.64 2.17 -6.94
N THR A 373 -1.21 3.43 -7.09
CA THR A 373 -1.69 4.51 -6.23
C THR A 373 -3.17 4.78 -6.41
N ALA A 374 -3.69 4.69 -7.65
CA ALA A 374 -5.12 4.79 -7.90
C ALA A 374 -5.90 3.68 -7.19
N ILE A 375 -5.41 2.44 -7.24
CA ILE A 375 -6.04 1.29 -6.56
C ILE A 375 -6.03 1.50 -5.05
N ILE A 376 -4.89 1.89 -4.45
CA ILE A 376 -4.77 2.15 -3.01
C ILE A 376 -5.71 3.26 -2.55
N ILE A 377 -5.77 4.37 -3.29
CA ILE A 377 -6.71 5.46 -2.99
C ILE A 377 -8.16 4.97 -3.12
N GLY A 378 -8.47 4.21 -4.17
CA GLY A 378 -9.80 3.62 -4.39
C GLY A 378 -10.24 2.70 -3.25
N GLU A 379 -9.33 1.85 -2.76
CA GLU A 379 -9.61 0.97 -1.63
C GLU A 379 -9.78 1.75 -0.32
N GLY A 380 -8.97 2.77 -0.08
CA GLY A 380 -9.17 3.66 1.06
C GLY A 380 -10.52 4.39 1.02
N ILE A 381 -10.95 4.84 -0.15
CA ILE A 381 -12.29 5.43 -0.35
C ILE A 381 -13.37 4.40 -0.04
N ASN A 382 -13.22 3.14 -0.47
CA ASN A 382 -14.16 2.07 -0.16
C ASN A 382 -14.25 1.81 1.35
N GLY A 383 -13.10 1.76 2.04
CA GLY A 383 -13.03 1.60 3.50
C GLY A 383 -13.65 2.75 4.29
N VAL A 384 -13.49 4.00 3.82
CA VAL A 384 -14.20 5.16 4.40
C VAL A 384 -15.69 5.10 4.07
N GLY A 385 -16.03 4.78 2.82
CA GLY A 385 -17.39 4.75 2.29
C GLY A 385 -18.30 3.75 2.99
N HIS A 386 -17.79 2.57 3.32
CA HIS A 386 -18.53 1.52 4.04
C HIS A 386 -19.13 2.04 5.36
N ASN A 387 -18.38 2.86 6.09
CA ASN A 387 -18.80 3.38 7.41
C ASN A 387 -19.68 4.63 7.33
N LEU A 388 -19.79 5.29 6.17
CA LEU A 388 -20.58 6.51 6.03
C LEU A 388 -22.06 6.28 6.32
N SER A 389 -22.61 5.14 5.90
CA SER A 389 -24.01 4.79 6.16
C SER A 389 -24.30 4.70 7.65
N THR A 390 -23.43 4.04 8.40
CA THR A 390 -23.46 3.91 9.86
C THR A 390 -23.30 5.26 10.56
N VAL A 391 -22.35 6.08 10.10
CA VAL A 391 -22.11 7.43 10.61
C VAL A 391 -23.34 8.33 10.42
N LEU A 392 -23.99 8.25 9.25
CA LEU A 392 -25.20 9.03 8.94
C LEU A 392 -26.44 8.54 9.70
N ALA A 393 -26.51 7.25 10.00
CA ALA A 393 -27.60 6.65 10.79
C ALA A 393 -27.47 6.98 12.29
N THR A 394 -26.28 7.34 12.76
CA THR A 394 -26.01 7.58 14.19
C THR A 394 -26.78 8.81 14.70
N PRO A 395 -27.53 8.71 15.81
CA PRO A 395 -28.28 9.83 16.36
C PRO A 395 -27.36 10.90 16.99
N GLY A 396 -27.56 12.17 16.61
CA GLY A 396 -26.92 13.34 17.26
C GLY A 396 -25.74 13.97 16.52
N THR A 397 -25.24 13.37 15.45
CA THR A 397 -23.93 13.71 14.83
C THR A 397 -23.97 14.71 13.67
N LYS A 398 -25.12 15.30 13.37
CA LYS A 398 -25.43 15.82 12.02
C LYS A 398 -24.49 16.89 11.47
N ARG A 399 -24.02 17.85 12.28
CA ARG A 399 -23.22 18.98 11.74
C ARG A 399 -21.72 18.67 11.68
N THR A 400 -21.18 18.16 12.78
CA THR A 400 -19.76 17.85 12.92
C THR A 400 -19.34 16.68 12.04
N ALA A 401 -20.17 15.63 11.93
CA ALA A 401 -19.87 14.50 11.05
C ALA A 401 -19.85 14.92 9.58
N VAL A 402 -20.83 15.73 9.13
CA VAL A 402 -20.87 16.22 7.73
C VAL A 402 -19.63 17.04 7.39
N LEU A 403 -19.18 17.93 8.29
CA LEU A 403 -17.95 18.70 8.08
C LEU A 403 -16.74 17.76 7.90
N ASN A 404 -16.58 16.77 8.77
CA ASN A 404 -15.47 15.82 8.70
C ASN A 404 -15.54 14.92 7.46
N ILE A 405 -16.73 14.51 7.02
CA ILE A 405 -16.92 13.74 5.78
C ILE A 405 -16.49 14.56 4.56
N VAL A 406 -16.91 15.83 4.48
CA VAL A 406 -16.51 16.73 3.39
C VAL A 406 -15.00 16.98 3.43
N SER A 407 -14.42 17.22 4.62
CA SER A 407 -12.97 17.36 4.79
C SER A 407 -12.20 16.10 4.35
N ALA A 408 -12.68 14.91 4.70
CA ALA A 408 -12.08 13.65 4.26
C ALA A 408 -12.09 13.52 2.73
N ALA A 409 -13.23 13.77 2.09
CA ALA A 409 -13.37 13.72 0.64
C ALA A 409 -12.43 14.73 -0.06
N CYS A 410 -12.38 15.97 0.42
CA CYS A 410 -11.47 16.99 -0.10
C CYS A 410 -10.00 16.60 0.09
N THR A 411 -9.62 16.07 1.25
CA THR A 411 -8.25 15.60 1.53
C THR A 411 -7.82 14.52 0.55
N ILE A 412 -8.65 13.50 0.34
CA ILE A 412 -8.36 12.43 -0.62
C ILE A 412 -8.22 12.99 -2.04
N TRP A 413 -9.12 13.90 -2.43
CA TRP A 413 -9.04 14.56 -3.74
C TRP A 413 -7.76 15.37 -3.92
N PHE A 414 -7.35 16.17 -2.92
CA PHE A 414 -6.11 16.94 -3.00
C PHE A 414 -4.88 16.05 -3.09
N VAL A 415 -4.81 14.96 -2.31
CA VAL A 415 -3.69 14.00 -2.39
C VAL A 415 -3.62 13.36 -3.78
N ALA A 416 -4.76 12.94 -4.32
CA ALA A 416 -4.84 12.41 -5.68
C ALA A 416 -4.37 13.45 -6.71
N TYR A 417 -4.86 14.69 -6.62
CA TYR A 417 -4.47 15.76 -7.53
C TYR A 417 -2.97 16.07 -7.47
N ILE A 418 -2.42 16.31 -6.28
CA ILE A 418 -1.00 16.65 -6.08
C ILE A 418 -0.09 15.53 -6.62
N TYR A 419 -0.53 14.27 -6.51
CA TYR A 419 0.19 13.11 -7.02
C TYR A 419 0.12 12.95 -8.55
N PHE A 420 -1.10 12.95 -9.13
CA PHE A 420 -1.35 12.66 -10.55
C PHE A 420 -1.07 13.86 -11.45
N GLU A 421 -1.50 15.05 -11.04
CA GLU A 421 -1.30 16.28 -11.80
C GLU A 421 -0.03 17.04 -11.40
N GLY A 422 0.75 16.55 -10.43
CA GLY A 422 2.00 17.19 -9.97
C GLY A 422 3.02 17.48 -11.09
N PRO A 423 4.08 18.26 -10.83
CA PRO A 423 5.09 18.70 -11.84
C PRO A 423 5.92 17.58 -12.48
N LYS A 424 5.48 16.33 -12.40
CA LYS A 424 6.08 15.17 -13.04
C LYS A 424 5.88 15.34 -14.54
N GLY A 425 6.85 15.94 -15.23
CA GLY A 425 6.92 15.86 -16.70
C GLY A 425 6.70 14.40 -17.07
N GLY A 426 5.77 14.11 -17.98
CA GLY A 426 5.20 12.79 -18.26
C GLY A 426 6.16 11.75 -18.84
N THR A 427 7.40 11.73 -18.37
CA THR A 427 8.52 10.92 -18.79
C THR A 427 9.17 10.36 -17.53
N SER A 428 9.21 9.04 -17.38
CA SER A 428 10.01 8.38 -16.35
C SER A 428 11.47 8.85 -16.40
N PRO A 429 12.19 8.95 -15.27
CA PRO A 429 13.61 9.27 -15.31
C PRO A 429 14.31 8.13 -16.07
N ARG A 430 15.25 8.47 -16.96
CA ARG A 430 15.95 7.45 -17.76
C ARG A 430 16.49 6.35 -16.84
N PHE A 431 16.07 5.11 -17.10
CA PHE A 431 16.11 3.98 -16.16
C PHE A 431 17.52 3.51 -15.79
N THR A 432 18.53 3.98 -16.53
CA THR A 432 19.94 3.62 -16.36
C THR A 432 20.64 4.32 -15.19
N SER A 433 19.91 5.02 -14.32
CA SER A 433 20.50 5.81 -13.24
C SER A 433 20.06 5.34 -11.84
N LEU A 434 21.00 5.35 -10.88
CA LEU A 434 20.78 5.24 -9.42
C LEU A 434 19.51 5.99 -8.97
N ARG A 435 19.30 7.14 -9.59
CA ARG A 435 18.16 8.03 -9.45
C ARG A 435 16.80 7.35 -9.64
N SER A 436 16.65 6.52 -10.67
CA SER A 436 15.38 5.81 -10.94
C SER A 436 15.06 4.80 -9.84
N LEU A 437 16.08 4.09 -9.35
CA LEU A 437 15.94 3.15 -8.24
C LEU A 437 15.65 3.89 -6.93
N LEU A 438 16.34 5.01 -6.64
CA LEU A 438 16.04 5.84 -5.47
C LEU A 438 14.62 6.43 -5.52
N TRP A 439 14.17 6.85 -6.70
CA TRP A 439 12.81 7.31 -6.92
C TRP A 439 11.79 6.22 -6.60
N LEU A 440 12.05 4.97 -7.05
CA LEU A 440 11.22 3.81 -6.73
C LEU A 440 11.25 3.46 -5.24
N MET A 441 12.41 3.57 -4.57
CA MET A 441 12.52 3.32 -3.13
C MET A 441 11.78 4.38 -2.30
N LEU A 442 11.80 5.65 -2.71
CA LEU A 442 11.00 6.72 -2.11
C LEU A 442 9.49 6.56 -2.36
N TYR A 443 9.09 5.67 -3.26
CA TYR A 443 7.70 5.36 -3.50
C TYR A 443 7.08 4.55 -2.36
N ILE A 444 7.86 3.66 -1.74
CA ILE A 444 7.42 2.83 -0.61
C ILE A 444 6.91 3.69 0.55
N PRO A 445 7.68 4.65 1.11
CA PRO A 445 7.18 5.47 2.22
C PRO A 445 6.01 6.36 1.80
N PHE A 446 5.94 6.80 0.53
CA PHE A 446 4.78 7.52 0.01
C PHE A 446 3.51 6.67 0.05
N LEU A 447 3.56 5.44 -0.46
CA LEU A 447 2.43 4.51 -0.44
C LEU A 447 2.02 4.14 0.98
N ALA A 448 3.00 3.79 1.82
CA ALA A 448 2.76 3.42 3.22
C ALA A 448 2.04 4.56 3.96
N SER A 449 2.53 5.79 3.80
CA SER A 449 1.95 6.97 4.43
C SER A 449 0.56 7.32 3.90
N THR A 450 0.34 7.16 2.59
CA THR A 450 -0.99 7.35 2.00
C THR A 450 -2.00 6.37 2.58
N MET A 451 -1.61 5.10 2.70
CA MET A 451 -2.49 4.07 3.27
C MET A 451 -2.77 4.30 4.75
N LEU A 452 -1.74 4.58 5.55
CA LEU A 452 -1.89 4.89 6.97
C LEU A 452 -2.72 6.17 7.21
N MET A 453 -2.60 7.16 6.33
CA MET A 453 -3.47 8.33 6.34
C MET A 453 -4.93 7.96 6.06
N LEU A 454 -5.21 7.10 5.08
CA LEU A 454 -6.58 6.66 4.76
C LEU A 454 -7.22 5.89 5.92
N ILE A 455 -6.46 5.03 6.60
CA ILE A 455 -6.91 4.35 7.82
C ILE A 455 -7.14 5.36 8.94
N GLY A 456 -6.22 6.30 9.14
CA GLY A 456 -6.37 7.36 10.12
C GLY A 456 -7.59 8.25 9.88
N ILE A 457 -7.93 8.53 8.61
CA ILE A 457 -9.15 9.25 8.24
C ILE A 457 -10.39 8.45 8.66
N LYS A 458 -10.43 7.15 8.39
CA LYS A 458 -11.52 6.26 8.83
C LYS A 458 -11.67 6.27 10.35
N SER A 459 -10.59 6.05 11.10
CA SER A 459 -10.59 6.06 12.56
C SER A 459 -11.01 7.41 13.14
N GLN A 460 -10.54 8.51 12.56
CA GLN A 460 -10.92 9.86 12.98
C GLN A 460 -12.41 10.15 12.74
N LEU A 461 -12.98 9.67 11.64
CA LEU A 461 -14.42 9.80 11.35
C LEU A 461 -15.25 9.03 12.38
N LEU A 462 -14.87 7.80 12.70
CA LEU A 462 -15.54 6.98 13.72
C LEU A 462 -15.45 7.63 15.10
N LEU A 463 -14.25 8.08 15.50
CA LEU A 463 -14.02 8.75 16.79
C LEU A 463 -14.84 10.04 16.91
N THR A 464 -14.83 10.88 15.88
CA THR A 464 -15.57 12.14 15.87
C THR A 464 -17.08 11.89 15.96
N THR A 465 -17.57 10.89 15.21
CA THR A 465 -18.97 10.50 15.23
C THR A 465 -19.37 9.96 16.60
N PHE A 466 -18.54 9.09 17.18
CA PHE A 466 -18.76 8.55 18.53
C PHE A 466 -18.83 9.67 19.57
N LEU A 467 -17.80 10.53 19.65
CA LEU A 467 -17.73 11.58 20.66
C LEU A 467 -18.86 12.60 20.50
N SER A 468 -19.17 12.99 19.26
CA SER A 468 -20.30 13.90 18.99
C SER A 468 -21.63 13.26 19.36
N ALA A 469 -21.87 11.99 19.02
CA ALA A 469 -23.09 11.27 19.39
C ALA A 469 -23.20 11.12 20.91
N PHE A 470 -22.11 10.74 21.57
CA PHE A 470 -22.06 10.49 22.99
C PHE A 470 -22.32 11.78 23.79
N PHE A 471 -21.61 12.88 23.50
CA PHE A 471 -21.83 14.14 24.20
C PHE A 471 -23.22 14.72 24.00
N GLU A 472 -23.75 14.69 22.77
CA GLU A 472 -25.14 15.11 22.48
C GLU A 472 -26.17 14.21 23.19
N SER A 473 -25.85 12.92 23.36
CA SER A 473 -26.68 12.00 24.11
C SER A 473 -26.70 12.32 25.61
N THR A 474 -25.54 12.57 26.20
CA THR A 474 -25.43 12.93 27.62
C THR A 474 -26.14 14.27 27.91
N VAL A 475 -25.93 15.28 27.07
CA VAL A 475 -26.60 16.58 27.19
C VAL A 475 -28.11 16.45 26.99
N GLY A 476 -28.53 15.74 25.95
CA GLY A 476 -29.95 15.52 25.63
C GLY A 476 -30.68 14.75 26.72
N PHE A 477 -30.04 13.73 27.30
CA PHE A 477 -30.57 12.95 28.41
C PHE A 477 -30.74 13.82 29.66
N ASN A 478 -29.69 14.54 30.08
CA ASN A 478 -29.74 15.44 31.23
C ASN A 478 -30.82 16.50 31.08
N ARG A 479 -31.02 17.03 29.87
CA ARG A 479 -32.09 17.98 29.58
C ARG A 479 -33.47 17.36 29.81
N ILE A 480 -33.77 16.21 29.20
CA ILE A 480 -35.07 15.53 29.37
C ILE A 480 -35.29 15.20 30.85
N LEU A 481 -34.25 14.71 31.53
CA LEU A 481 -34.34 14.35 32.93
C LEU A 481 -34.69 15.55 33.82
N ASN A 482 -33.91 16.63 33.71
CA ASN A 482 -34.07 17.82 34.55
C ASN A 482 -35.35 18.60 34.23
N GLU A 483 -35.70 18.76 32.95
CA GLU A 483 -36.83 19.61 32.54
C GLU A 483 -38.18 18.88 32.62
N ARG A 484 -38.21 17.55 32.44
CA ARG A 484 -39.48 16.80 32.28
C ARG A 484 -39.77 15.83 33.40
N LEU A 485 -38.76 15.22 34.00
CA LEU A 485 -38.94 14.07 34.90
C LEU A 485 -38.78 14.44 36.37
N ILE A 486 -37.70 15.13 36.76
CA ILE A 486 -37.40 15.43 38.17
C ILE A 486 -38.51 16.26 38.85
N GLY A 487 -39.28 17.06 38.09
CA GLY A 487 -40.40 17.84 38.62
C GLY A 487 -41.71 17.08 38.85
N ASN A 488 -41.83 15.81 38.43
CA ASN A 488 -43.07 15.03 38.54
C ASN A 488 -42.84 13.72 39.32
N PRO A 489 -43.38 13.56 40.54
CA PRO A 489 -43.14 12.37 41.37
C PRO A 489 -43.89 11.11 40.89
N ASN A 490 -44.74 11.19 39.86
CA ASN A 490 -45.55 10.06 39.41
C ASN A 490 -44.73 9.05 38.57
N ALA A 491 -44.47 7.87 39.13
CA ALA A 491 -43.75 6.79 38.45
C ALA A 491 -44.42 6.33 37.14
N THR A 492 -45.75 6.37 37.05
CA THR A 492 -46.48 6.03 35.82
C THR A 492 -46.19 7.02 34.70
N TYR A 493 -46.01 8.30 35.04
CA TYR A 493 -45.64 9.34 34.08
C TYR A 493 -44.21 9.15 33.57
N TRP A 494 -43.27 8.76 34.43
CA TRP A 494 -41.90 8.43 34.02
C TRP A 494 -41.86 7.24 33.07
N ARG A 495 -42.56 6.15 33.41
CA ARG A 495 -42.62 4.93 32.59
C ARG A 495 -43.18 5.20 31.19
N THR A 496 -44.22 6.02 31.09
CA THR A 496 -44.94 6.29 29.83
C THR A 496 -44.43 7.52 29.07
N ASN A 497 -43.30 8.11 29.49
CA ASN A 497 -42.76 9.31 28.88
C ASN A 497 -42.31 9.07 27.43
N LEU A 498 -43.09 9.55 26.47
CA LEU A 498 -42.86 9.35 25.04
C LEU A 498 -41.56 10.00 24.54
N GLU A 499 -41.12 11.12 25.15
CA GLU A 499 -39.87 11.79 24.77
C GLU A 499 -38.66 10.91 25.14
N MET A 500 -38.63 10.37 26.36
CA MET A 500 -37.57 9.46 26.83
C MET A 500 -37.56 8.16 26.02
N THR A 501 -38.73 7.55 25.81
CA THR A 501 -38.85 6.34 24.99
C THR A 501 -38.30 6.57 23.59
N ARG A 502 -38.70 7.65 22.90
CA ARG A 502 -38.18 7.97 21.55
C ARG A 502 -36.69 8.30 21.57
N PHE A 503 -36.20 8.94 22.63
CA PHE A 503 -34.81 9.34 22.77
C PHE A 503 -33.88 8.12 22.89
N LEU A 504 -34.21 7.17 23.77
CA LEU A 504 -33.43 5.95 23.98
C LEU A 504 -33.63 4.94 22.86
N PHE A 505 -34.84 4.83 22.31
CA PHE A 505 -35.11 3.92 21.20
C PHE A 505 -34.26 4.24 19.96
N LYS A 506 -34.05 5.53 19.66
CA LYS A 506 -33.14 5.97 18.59
C LYS A 506 -31.69 5.51 18.78
N ARG A 507 -31.32 5.10 19.99
CA ARG A 507 -29.99 4.62 20.38
C ARG A 507 -29.96 3.10 20.63
N GLY A 508 -31.03 2.40 20.26
CA GLY A 508 -31.13 0.95 20.47
C GLY A 508 -31.37 0.54 21.92
N ILE A 509 -31.85 1.45 22.78
CA ILE A 509 -32.11 1.17 24.19
C ILE A 509 -33.61 1.21 24.46
N VAL A 510 -34.12 0.15 25.09
CA VAL A 510 -35.53 0.04 25.49
C VAL A 510 -35.73 0.76 26.83
N TRP A 511 -36.46 1.88 26.82
CA TRP A 511 -36.71 2.68 28.03
C TRP A 511 -37.37 1.88 29.16
N GLU A 512 -38.30 0.99 28.81
CA GLU A 512 -39.04 0.21 29.80
C GLU A 512 -38.13 -0.70 30.64
N ASP A 513 -37.14 -1.33 30.00
CA ASP A 513 -36.16 -2.19 30.68
C ASP A 513 -35.26 -1.36 31.60
N GLU A 514 -34.77 -0.23 31.12
CA GLU A 514 -33.94 0.68 31.93
C GLU A 514 -34.70 1.31 33.09
N PHE A 515 -35.98 1.62 32.88
CA PHE A 515 -36.87 2.10 33.93
C PHE A 515 -37.11 1.01 34.99
N TYR A 516 -37.30 -0.25 34.58
CA TYR A 516 -37.45 -1.36 35.52
C TYR A 516 -36.18 -1.57 36.36
N LYS A 517 -35.00 -1.52 35.75
CA LYS A 517 -33.70 -1.57 36.46
C LYS A 517 -33.59 -0.45 37.50
N PHE A 518 -33.94 0.78 37.12
CA PHE A 518 -33.97 1.93 38.04
C PHE A 518 -34.94 1.71 39.21
N MET A 519 -36.18 1.30 38.94
CA MET A 519 -37.20 1.09 39.97
C MET A 519 -36.79 -0.01 40.96
N ASN A 520 -36.24 -1.12 40.46
CA ASN A 520 -35.74 -2.20 41.32
C ASN A 520 -34.60 -1.72 42.23
N ALA A 521 -33.65 -0.97 41.68
CA ALA A 521 -32.56 -0.38 42.47
C ALA A 521 -33.08 0.62 43.52
N SER A 522 -34.09 1.43 43.17
CA SER A 522 -34.73 2.39 44.08
C SER A 522 -35.43 1.70 45.26
N MET A 523 -36.21 0.64 45.01
CA MET A 523 -36.88 -0.14 46.05
C MET A 523 -35.90 -0.87 46.97
N ASN A 524 -34.77 -1.36 46.44
CA ASN A 524 -33.75 -2.01 47.27
C ASN A 524 -33.01 -1.00 48.17
N ALA A 525 -32.78 0.23 47.70
CA ALA A 525 -32.10 1.27 48.46
C ALA A 525 -32.95 1.89 49.57
N THR A 526 -34.28 1.90 49.45
CA THR A 526 -35.18 2.35 50.53
C THR A 526 -35.02 1.56 51.82
N ASN A 527 -34.54 0.31 51.72
CA ASN A 527 -34.32 -0.56 52.88
C ASN A 527 -32.98 -0.30 53.59
N THR A 528 -32.04 0.40 52.98
CA THR A 528 -30.65 0.56 53.46
C THR A 528 -30.21 2.01 53.65
N GLY A 529 -31.10 2.98 53.48
CA GLY A 529 -30.80 4.41 53.68
C GLY A 529 -30.05 5.09 52.54
N GLY A 530 -29.86 4.42 51.39
CA GLY A 530 -29.05 4.87 50.25
C GLY A 530 -29.79 5.66 49.15
N HIS A 531 -30.99 6.19 49.41
CA HIS A 531 -31.89 6.69 48.36
C HIS A 531 -31.29 7.82 47.49
N SER A 532 -30.42 8.68 48.05
CA SER A 532 -29.83 9.81 47.30
C SER A 532 -28.85 9.39 46.20
N MET A 533 -28.28 8.18 46.27
CA MET A 533 -27.25 7.71 45.33
C MET A 533 -27.79 6.84 44.21
N VAL A 534 -29.04 6.36 44.29
CA VAL A 534 -29.62 5.48 43.26
C VAL A 534 -29.66 6.16 41.90
N MET A 535 -30.15 7.40 41.86
CA MET A 535 -30.31 8.13 40.61
C MET A 535 -28.97 8.45 39.92
N PRO A 536 -27.95 8.98 40.62
CA PRO A 536 -26.61 9.14 40.06
C PRO A 536 -26.00 7.82 39.55
N VAL A 537 -26.08 6.73 40.34
CA VAL A 537 -25.51 5.42 39.96
C VAL A 537 -26.21 4.87 38.70
N TRP A 538 -27.53 4.92 38.65
CA TRP A 538 -28.30 4.48 37.49
C TRP A 538 -27.98 5.34 36.25
N SER A 539 -27.93 6.67 36.40
CA SER A 539 -27.60 7.58 35.31
C SER A 539 -26.21 7.31 34.73
N GLN A 540 -25.23 6.98 35.59
CA GLN A 540 -23.87 6.65 35.16
C GLN A 540 -23.83 5.34 34.38
N ARG A 541 -24.53 4.30 34.86
CA ARG A 541 -24.66 3.01 34.16
C ARG A 541 -25.37 3.16 32.81
N LEU A 542 -26.44 3.95 32.75
CA LEU A 542 -27.13 4.24 31.50
C LEU A 542 -26.23 4.99 30.51
N SER A 543 -25.44 5.95 30.99
CA SER A 543 -24.43 6.64 30.16
C SER A 543 -23.43 5.66 29.56
N LEU A 544 -22.96 4.68 30.35
CA LEU A 544 -22.08 3.62 29.86
C LEU A 544 -22.79 2.72 28.84
N THR A 545 -24.04 2.33 29.08
CA THR A 545 -24.85 1.55 28.13
C THR A 545 -25.02 2.29 26.80
N ILE A 546 -25.26 3.61 26.85
CA ILE A 546 -25.33 4.46 25.65
C ILE A 546 -23.98 4.45 24.91
N ALA A 547 -22.87 4.61 25.63
CA ALA A 547 -21.53 4.56 25.04
C ALA A 547 -21.28 3.23 24.34
N LEU A 548 -21.56 2.10 24.99
CA LEU A 548 -21.37 0.77 24.41
C LEU A 548 -22.24 0.55 23.17
N LYS A 549 -23.53 0.90 23.23
CA LYS A 549 -24.43 0.74 22.08
C LYS A 549 -24.04 1.61 20.90
N LEU A 550 -23.56 2.83 21.15
CA LEU A 550 -23.01 3.68 20.10
C LEU A 550 -21.72 3.09 19.52
N PHE A 551 -20.86 2.53 20.37
CA PHE A 551 -19.60 1.93 19.95
C PHE A 551 -19.82 0.67 19.10
N GLU A 552 -20.67 -0.25 19.56
CA GLU A 552 -21.11 -1.44 18.83
C GLU A 552 -21.76 -1.05 17.50
N GLY A 553 -22.66 -0.07 17.51
CA GLY A 553 -23.32 0.43 16.31
C GLY A 553 -22.34 0.97 15.27
N LEU A 554 -21.26 1.63 15.69
CA LEU A 554 -20.25 2.20 14.80
C LEU A 554 -19.21 1.20 14.31
N ASN A 555 -18.95 0.13 15.06
CA ASN A 555 -17.87 -0.82 14.80
C ASN A 555 -18.32 -2.23 14.39
N GLY A 556 -19.62 -2.50 14.40
CA GLY A 556 -20.18 -3.84 14.16
C GLY A 556 -20.55 -4.57 15.46
N GLU A 557 -21.56 -5.43 15.35
CA GLU A 557 -22.17 -6.19 16.45
C GLU A 557 -21.38 -7.50 16.70
N GLY A 558 -21.24 -7.93 17.96
CA GLY A 558 -20.76 -9.28 18.33
C GLY A 558 -19.41 -9.33 19.04
N ASP A 559 -18.34 -8.77 18.44
CA ASP A 559 -16.94 -8.93 18.92
C ASP A 559 -16.14 -7.61 18.98
N SER A 560 -16.82 -6.47 18.90
CA SER A 560 -16.12 -5.17 18.80
C SER A 560 -15.54 -4.68 20.13
N ILE A 561 -16.01 -5.19 21.28
CA ILE A 561 -15.53 -4.82 22.62
C ILE A 561 -14.34 -5.71 22.98
N PRO A 562 -13.19 -5.12 23.32
CA PRO A 562 -12.01 -5.86 23.77
C PRO A 562 -12.31 -6.80 24.95
N SER A 563 -11.80 -8.04 24.90
CA SER A 563 -12.10 -9.11 25.88
C SER A 563 -11.60 -8.77 27.29
N ASP A 564 -10.46 -8.10 27.39
CA ASP A 564 -9.90 -7.51 28.61
C ASP A 564 -10.86 -6.51 29.26
N LEU A 565 -11.63 -5.77 28.45
CA LEU A 565 -12.61 -4.80 28.94
C LEU A 565 -13.90 -5.47 29.45
N GLN A 566 -14.25 -6.66 28.99
CA GLN A 566 -15.51 -7.33 29.36
C GLN A 566 -15.57 -7.66 30.86
N ASN A 567 -14.44 -8.08 31.43
CA ASN A 567 -14.34 -8.38 32.87
C ASN A 567 -14.53 -7.11 33.72
N ILE A 568 -13.87 -6.02 33.33
CA ILE A 568 -14.00 -4.71 33.99
C ILE A 568 -15.44 -4.20 33.86
N LEU A 569 -16.03 -4.36 32.68
CA LEU A 569 -17.38 -3.93 32.40
C LEU A 569 -18.42 -4.68 33.25
N THR A 570 -18.28 -6.00 33.35
CA THR A 570 -19.16 -6.84 34.18
C THR A 570 -19.04 -6.44 35.65
N GLY A 571 -17.81 -6.27 36.14
CA GLY A 571 -17.55 -5.78 37.48
C GLY A 571 -18.19 -4.41 37.76
N TYR A 572 -18.20 -3.51 36.78
CA TYR A 572 -18.82 -2.18 36.91
C TYR A 572 -20.35 -2.22 37.01
N TYR A 573 -21.00 -3.12 36.27
CA TYR A 573 -22.46 -3.30 36.34
C TYR A 573 -22.91 -4.04 37.61
N GLU A 574 -22.08 -4.92 38.16
CA GLU A 574 -22.41 -5.68 39.38
C GLU A 574 -22.08 -4.89 40.65
N ASN A 575 -20.93 -4.23 40.70
CA ASN A 575 -20.44 -3.55 41.91
C ASN A 575 -20.96 -2.11 42.03
N VAL A 576 -22.03 -1.91 42.81
CA VAL A 576 -22.60 -0.58 43.07
C VAL A 576 -21.63 0.33 43.83
N THR A 577 -20.81 -0.22 44.73
CA THR A 577 -19.84 0.54 45.53
C THR A 577 -18.81 1.22 44.63
N GLN A 578 -18.33 0.50 43.61
CA GLN A 578 -17.39 1.05 42.62
C GLN A 578 -17.97 2.27 41.91
N VAL A 579 -19.23 2.21 41.47
CA VAL A 579 -19.89 3.34 40.80
C VAL A 579 -20.04 4.55 41.74
N ILE A 580 -20.33 4.29 43.02
CA ILE A 580 -20.43 5.35 44.04
C ILE A 580 -19.07 6.02 44.28
N GLU A 581 -17.99 5.24 44.30
CA GLU A 581 -16.62 5.75 44.43
C GLU A 581 -16.24 6.59 43.22
N ASP A 582 -16.46 6.07 42.01
CA ASP A 582 -16.24 6.81 40.76
C ASP A 582 -17.00 8.15 40.78
N LEU A 583 -18.29 8.17 41.14
CA LEU A 583 -19.09 9.40 41.21
C LEU A 583 -18.54 10.46 42.17
N LYS A 584 -17.84 10.06 43.24
CA LYS A 584 -17.17 11.00 44.16
C LYS A 584 -15.87 11.54 43.57
N ILE A 585 -15.17 10.73 42.76
CA ILE A 585 -13.85 11.02 42.23
C ILE A 585 -13.91 11.81 40.91
N ILE A 586 -14.90 11.52 40.04
CA ILE A 586 -15.10 12.11 38.71
C ILE A 586 -14.88 13.63 38.66
N PRO A 587 -15.35 14.46 39.61
CA PRO A 587 -15.15 15.91 39.56
C PRO A 587 -13.68 16.35 39.70
N THR A 588 -12.83 15.53 40.32
CA THR A 588 -11.46 15.89 40.72
C THR A 588 -10.38 15.09 39.97
N HIS A 589 -10.63 13.81 39.72
CA HIS A 589 -9.68 12.88 39.09
C HIS A 589 -10.42 11.89 38.17
N PRO A 590 -11.09 12.36 37.10
CA PRO A 590 -11.80 11.47 36.18
C PRO A 590 -10.88 10.38 35.59
N GLU A 591 -9.60 10.67 35.40
CA GLU A 591 -8.57 9.72 34.94
C GLU A 591 -8.48 8.44 35.78
N ASP A 592 -8.76 8.53 37.08
CA ASP A 592 -8.60 7.41 38.02
C ASP A 592 -9.85 6.52 38.11
N THR A 593 -10.92 6.87 37.42
CA THR A 593 -12.23 6.21 37.54
C THR A 593 -12.36 5.04 36.58
N VAL A 594 -12.99 3.95 37.04
CA VAL A 594 -13.20 2.75 36.22
C VAL A 594 -14.08 3.08 35.00
N TYR A 595 -15.04 4.00 35.15
CA TYR A 595 -15.85 4.48 34.04
C TYR A 595 -15.04 5.04 32.87
N TYR A 596 -14.08 5.94 33.16
CA TYR A 596 -13.26 6.56 32.10
C TYR A 596 -12.14 5.63 31.63
N GLN A 597 -11.72 4.64 32.44
CA GLN A 597 -10.87 3.55 31.98
C GLN A 597 -11.58 2.69 30.93
N ILE A 598 -12.85 2.32 31.16
CA ILE A 598 -13.66 1.58 30.17
C ILE A 598 -13.81 2.42 28.90
N LEU A 599 -14.21 3.69 29.03
CA LEU A 599 -14.40 4.57 27.87
C LEU A 599 -13.10 4.86 27.12
N GLY A 600 -11.98 4.99 27.85
CA GLY A 600 -10.64 5.14 27.30
C GLY A 600 -10.23 3.89 26.52
N GLY A 601 -10.39 2.70 27.10
CA GLY A 601 -10.08 1.43 26.44
C GLY A 601 -10.88 1.18 25.17
N LEU A 602 -12.17 1.54 25.14
CA LEU A 602 -12.97 1.47 23.91
C LEU A 602 -12.44 2.36 22.80
N LEU A 603 -11.89 3.53 23.15
CA LEU A 603 -11.49 4.56 22.18
C LEU A 603 -9.99 4.57 21.90
N ASP A 604 -9.18 3.78 22.60
CA ASP A 604 -7.73 3.94 22.64
C ASP A 604 -7.10 3.86 21.24
N GLY A 605 -7.41 2.81 20.46
CA GLY A 605 -6.90 2.70 19.10
C GLY A 605 -7.44 3.75 18.13
N SER A 606 -8.67 4.20 18.32
CA SER A 606 -9.23 5.30 17.52
C SER A 606 -8.52 6.62 17.83
N VAL A 607 -8.23 6.88 19.10
CA VAL A 607 -7.48 8.05 19.58
C VAL A 607 -6.03 7.98 19.12
N PHE A 608 -5.37 6.83 19.22
CA PHE A 608 -4.00 6.64 18.77
C PHE A 608 -3.88 6.89 17.26
N SER A 609 -4.72 6.23 16.47
CA SER A 609 -4.77 6.42 15.01
C SER A 609 -5.02 7.89 14.63
N ALA A 610 -5.91 8.56 15.36
CA ALA A 610 -6.20 9.98 15.20
C ALA A 610 -5.03 10.90 15.55
N ARG A 611 -4.16 10.53 16.50
CA ARG A 611 -2.93 11.29 16.79
C ARG A 611 -1.91 11.14 15.67
N CYS A 612 -1.77 9.94 15.11
CA CYS A 612 -0.76 9.63 14.10
C CYS A 612 -1.15 10.09 12.69
N VAL A 613 -2.44 10.24 12.38
CA VAL A 613 -2.93 10.61 11.03
C VAL A 613 -2.27 11.87 10.47
N ILE A 614 -1.98 12.88 11.31
CA ILE A 614 -1.34 14.11 10.84
C ILE A 614 0.14 13.93 10.51
N GLY A 615 0.83 13.02 11.22
CA GLY A 615 2.19 12.62 10.88
C GLY A 615 2.27 11.98 9.52
N PHE A 616 1.34 11.05 9.24
CA PHE A 616 1.24 10.41 7.93
C PHE A 616 0.82 11.40 6.84
N ALA A 617 -0.08 12.34 7.14
CA ALA A 617 -0.41 13.42 6.22
C ALA A 617 0.81 14.30 5.91
N GLY A 618 1.71 14.54 6.88
CA GLY A 618 2.94 15.31 6.67
C GLY A 618 4.03 14.57 5.88
N ILE A 619 4.16 13.25 6.04
CA ILE A 619 5.14 12.43 5.30
C ILE A 619 4.82 12.39 3.80
N ILE A 620 3.54 12.44 3.39
CA ILE A 620 3.13 12.41 1.98
C ILE A 620 3.78 13.53 1.15
N PRO A 621 3.61 14.84 1.45
CA PRO A 621 4.23 15.90 0.68
C PRO A 621 5.76 15.93 0.84
N ILE A 622 6.33 15.49 1.97
CA ILE A 622 7.80 15.32 2.10
C ILE A 622 8.29 14.31 1.06
N THR A 623 7.68 13.12 1.03
CA THR A 623 8.09 12.05 0.10
C THR A 623 7.85 12.45 -1.35
N LEU A 624 6.76 13.16 -1.67
CA LEU A 624 6.52 13.70 -3.02
C LEU A 624 7.54 14.77 -3.41
N GLY A 625 7.88 15.70 -2.52
CA GLY A 625 8.91 16.71 -2.78
C GLY A 625 10.29 16.08 -3.01
N LEU A 626 10.65 15.07 -2.22
CA LEU A 626 11.87 14.28 -2.43
C LEU A 626 11.82 13.50 -3.74
N GLN A 627 10.70 12.89 -4.10
CA GLN A 627 10.53 12.22 -5.38
C GLN A 627 10.73 13.18 -6.55
N ASP A 628 10.15 14.39 -6.50
CA ASP A 628 10.29 15.38 -7.57
C ASP A 628 11.72 15.89 -7.70
N PHE A 629 12.41 16.09 -6.57
CA PHE A 629 13.83 16.42 -6.53
C PHE A 629 14.68 15.33 -7.20
N ILE A 630 14.45 14.07 -6.80
CA ILE A 630 15.09 12.92 -7.41
C ILE A 630 14.64 12.73 -8.85
N HIS A 631 13.47 13.18 -9.30
CA HIS A 631 13.01 12.95 -10.66
C HIS A 631 13.55 13.97 -11.68
N SER A 632 13.46 15.27 -11.37
CA SER A 632 13.62 16.35 -12.37
C SER A 632 15.00 17.04 -12.36
N ARG A 633 15.73 17.03 -11.24
CA ARG A 633 17.00 17.76 -11.02
C ARG A 633 16.68 19.20 -11.39
N PRO A 634 15.99 19.90 -10.49
CA PRO A 634 15.22 21.07 -10.83
C PRO A 634 16.05 22.07 -11.64
N SER A 635 15.70 22.23 -12.92
CA SER A 635 16.38 23.15 -13.84
C SER A 635 15.88 24.57 -13.66
N ASP A 636 14.66 24.71 -13.14
CA ASP A 636 13.95 25.98 -13.02
C ASP A 636 13.65 26.34 -11.55
N ARG A 637 13.61 27.64 -11.27
CA ARG A 637 13.22 28.23 -9.98
C ARG A 637 11.81 27.79 -9.59
N TYR A 638 10.90 27.58 -10.55
CA TYR A 638 9.54 27.11 -10.27
C TYR A 638 9.51 25.68 -9.71
N GLN A 639 10.31 24.77 -10.29
CA GLN A 639 10.42 23.38 -9.80
C GLN A 639 11.00 23.35 -8.39
N TRP A 640 12.03 24.15 -8.11
CA TRP A 640 12.55 24.36 -6.76
C TRP A 640 11.47 24.88 -5.81
N GLY A 641 10.68 25.85 -6.26
CA GLY A 641 9.55 26.38 -5.49
C GLY A 641 8.61 25.28 -5.03
N VAL A 642 8.13 24.43 -5.95
CA VAL A 642 7.18 23.33 -5.63
C VAL A 642 7.81 22.29 -4.71
N ILE A 643 9.07 21.90 -4.95
CA ILE A 643 9.77 20.96 -4.07
C ILE A 643 9.88 21.51 -2.64
N VAL A 644 10.27 22.78 -2.52
CA VAL A 644 10.42 23.44 -1.21
C VAL A 644 9.08 23.65 -0.53
N SER A 645 8.00 23.99 -1.24
CA SER A 645 6.67 24.13 -0.63
C SER A 645 6.16 22.80 -0.10
N ARG A 646 6.27 21.72 -0.88
CA ARG A 646 5.88 20.37 -0.47
C ARG A 646 6.62 19.91 0.78
N ILE A 647 7.95 20.03 0.80
CA ILE A 647 8.76 19.65 1.97
C ILE A 647 8.41 20.53 3.18
N SER A 648 8.27 21.85 2.97
CA SER A 648 7.92 22.78 4.05
C SER A 648 6.54 22.48 4.65
N MET A 649 5.52 22.30 3.81
CA MET A 649 4.15 21.99 4.26
C MET A 649 4.12 20.66 5.02
N GLY A 650 4.82 19.66 4.51
CA GLY A 650 4.92 18.37 5.19
C GLY A 650 5.63 18.44 6.53
N LEU A 651 6.71 19.22 6.63
CA LEU A 651 7.38 19.48 7.92
C LEU A 651 6.46 20.22 8.89
N ILE A 652 5.68 21.20 8.43
CA ILE A 652 4.70 21.91 9.27
C ILE A 652 3.65 20.92 9.80
N LEU A 653 3.10 20.05 8.96
CA LEU A 653 2.16 19.01 9.37
C LEU A 653 2.79 18.02 10.36
N CYS A 654 4.01 17.55 10.12
CA CYS A 654 4.73 16.69 11.05
C CYS A 654 5.00 17.39 12.40
N MET A 655 5.30 18.69 12.40
CA MET A 655 5.51 19.47 13.63
C MET A 655 4.23 19.61 14.45
N LEU A 656 3.04 19.47 13.87
CA LEU A 656 1.79 19.41 14.64
C LEU A 656 1.69 18.15 15.51
N LEU A 657 2.52 17.12 15.29
CA LEU A 657 2.67 16.02 16.26
C LEU A 657 3.23 16.49 17.61
N LEU A 658 3.92 17.64 17.67
CA LEU A 658 4.35 18.23 18.93
C LEU A 658 3.17 18.67 19.81
N LEU A 659 1.94 18.77 19.27
CA LEU A 659 0.72 18.92 20.07
C LEU A 659 0.47 17.73 20.99
N ASN A 660 1.12 16.59 20.76
CA ASN A 660 1.09 15.45 21.66
C ASN A 660 1.92 15.70 22.94
N ILE A 661 2.72 16.77 23.01
CA ILE A 661 3.44 17.14 24.23
C ILE A 661 2.44 17.79 25.21
N GLY A 662 2.26 17.14 26.36
CA GLY A 662 1.42 17.62 27.44
C GLY A 662 1.62 16.78 28.70
N LYS A 663 1.30 17.36 29.86
CA LYS A 663 1.46 16.69 31.16
C LYS A 663 0.48 15.52 31.30
N TYR A 664 -0.73 15.68 30.77
CA TYR A 664 -1.77 14.65 30.77
C TYR A 664 -1.99 14.12 29.36
N GLN A 665 -1.91 12.79 29.23
CA GLN A 665 -1.98 12.05 27.96
C GLN A 665 -3.32 11.33 27.76
N ASP A 666 -4.37 11.77 28.48
CA ASP A 666 -5.69 11.14 28.51
C ASP A 666 -6.77 11.97 27.85
N LEU A 667 -7.81 11.29 27.35
CA LEU A 667 -8.98 11.94 26.75
C LEU A 667 -9.91 12.57 27.81
N PHE A 668 -9.87 12.10 29.06
CA PHE A 668 -10.75 12.56 30.11
C PHE A 668 -9.92 13.07 31.28
N VAL A 669 -9.92 14.40 31.45
CA VAL A 669 -9.14 15.10 32.48
C VAL A 669 -10.05 16.08 33.20
N ALA A 670 -9.82 16.30 34.49
CA ALA A 670 -10.60 17.23 35.31
C ALA A 670 -10.65 18.64 34.70
N ALA A 671 -11.75 19.35 34.95
CA ALA A 671 -12.05 20.65 34.33
C ALA A 671 -10.98 21.72 34.64
N ASP A 672 -10.42 21.71 35.84
CA ASP A 672 -9.36 22.59 36.31
C ASP A 672 -7.99 22.28 35.66
N LYS A 673 -7.75 21.01 35.31
CA LYS A 673 -6.54 20.52 34.65
C LYS A 673 -6.61 20.56 33.12
N ARG A 674 -7.74 20.96 32.51
CA ARG A 674 -7.96 20.95 31.06
C ARG A 674 -6.90 21.74 30.26
N ASN A 675 -6.33 22.81 30.83
CA ASN A 675 -5.27 23.62 30.21
C ASN A 675 -3.89 22.96 30.22
N GLN A 676 -3.67 21.92 31.05
CA GLN A 676 -2.40 21.18 31.14
C GLN A 676 -2.38 19.90 30.28
N ARG A 677 -3.49 19.60 29.63
CA ARG A 677 -3.66 18.45 28.75
C ARG A 677 -2.93 18.66 27.43
N ALA A 678 -2.46 17.58 26.81
CA ALA A 678 -1.83 17.66 25.50
C ALA A 678 -2.77 18.33 24.47
N GLY A 679 -2.22 19.25 23.68
CA GLY A 679 -2.99 20.06 22.72
C GLY A 679 -3.71 19.21 21.67
N VAL A 680 -3.18 18.02 21.35
CA VAL A 680 -3.78 17.08 20.40
C VAL A 680 -5.21 16.70 20.81
N PHE A 681 -5.47 16.62 22.11
CA PHE A 681 -6.78 16.27 22.60
C PHE A 681 -7.79 17.40 22.55
N GLN A 682 -7.35 18.62 22.83
CA GLN A 682 -8.20 19.79 22.66
C GLN A 682 -8.58 19.94 21.19
N TRP A 683 -7.65 19.61 20.29
CA TRP A 683 -7.86 19.60 18.85
C TRP A 683 -8.81 18.48 18.38
N LEU A 684 -8.73 17.29 19.01
CA LEU A 684 -9.67 16.18 18.80
C LEU A 684 -11.08 16.53 19.29
N GLU A 685 -11.22 17.10 20.49
CA GLU A 685 -12.51 17.54 21.04
C GLU A 685 -13.13 18.69 20.23
N ALA A 686 -12.30 19.54 19.63
CA ALA A 686 -12.76 20.59 18.73
C ALA A 686 -13.13 20.05 17.33
N PHE A 687 -12.85 18.77 17.04
CA PHE A 687 -13.11 18.12 15.76
C PHE A 687 -12.42 18.78 14.56
N TRP A 688 -11.22 19.36 14.78
CA TRP A 688 -10.48 20.13 13.78
C TRP A 688 -9.39 19.33 13.05
N VAL A 689 -9.20 18.05 13.36
CA VAL A 689 -8.13 17.21 12.78
C VAL A 689 -8.20 17.17 11.25
N LEU A 690 -9.30 16.65 10.69
CA LEU A 690 -9.48 16.55 9.24
C LEU A 690 -9.59 17.91 8.54
N PRO A 691 -10.33 18.90 9.07
CA PRO A 691 -10.32 20.26 8.51
C PRO A 691 -8.93 20.87 8.39
N THR A 692 -8.08 20.70 9.40
CA THR A 692 -6.70 21.26 9.39
C THR A 692 -5.86 20.60 8.29
N ILE A 693 -5.92 19.27 8.16
CA ILE A 693 -5.23 18.54 7.09
C ILE A 693 -5.74 18.99 5.71
N THR A 694 -7.07 19.16 5.57
CA THR A 694 -7.70 19.63 4.33
C THR A 694 -7.21 21.03 3.97
N ILE A 695 -7.17 21.96 4.93
CA ILE A 695 -6.70 23.33 4.71
C ILE A 695 -5.22 23.33 4.30
N ALA A 696 -4.38 22.52 4.94
CA ALA A 696 -2.97 22.42 4.58
C ALA A 696 -2.78 21.95 3.13
N TYR A 697 -3.47 20.88 2.72
CA TYR A 697 -3.41 20.40 1.33
C TYR A 697 -4.06 21.37 0.34
N ALA A 698 -5.13 22.06 0.71
CA ALA A 698 -5.74 23.10 -0.12
C ALA A 698 -4.78 24.28 -0.34
N LEU A 699 -4.04 24.69 0.69
CA LEU A 699 -3.02 25.73 0.59
C LEU A 699 -1.86 25.26 -0.31
N GLU A 700 -1.38 24.03 -0.16
CA GLU A 700 -0.35 23.48 -1.04
C GLU A 700 -0.83 23.42 -2.51
N TYR A 701 -2.05 22.97 -2.73
CA TYR A 701 -2.71 22.98 -4.04
C TYR A 701 -2.74 24.40 -4.65
N LEU A 702 -3.16 25.41 -3.87
CA LEU A 702 -3.20 26.80 -4.34
C LEU A 702 -1.80 27.33 -4.67
N VAL A 703 -0.79 27.01 -3.84
CA VAL A 703 0.61 27.41 -4.08
C VAL A 703 1.13 26.80 -5.39
N GLU A 704 0.82 25.53 -5.66
CA GLU A 704 1.17 24.89 -6.93
C GLU A 704 0.44 25.51 -8.12
N MET A 705 -0.86 25.78 -7.99
CA MET A 705 -1.67 26.39 -9.06
C MET A 705 -1.15 27.77 -9.45
N VAL A 706 -0.92 28.65 -8.47
CA VAL A 706 -0.42 30.01 -8.71
C VAL A 706 0.94 29.98 -9.40
N ARG A 707 1.80 29.03 -9.04
CA ARG A 707 3.14 28.90 -9.66
C ARG A 707 3.12 28.29 -11.07
N ARG A 708 2.02 27.66 -11.50
CA ARG A 708 1.86 27.14 -12.87
C ARG A 708 1.37 28.20 -13.86
N VAL A 709 0.62 29.20 -13.42
CA VAL A 709 0.06 30.25 -14.29
C VAL A 709 1.10 30.98 -15.17
N PRO A 710 2.34 31.29 -14.72
CA PRO A 710 3.34 31.96 -15.56
C PRO A 710 3.75 31.17 -16.80
N LEU A 711 3.66 29.84 -16.77
CA LEU A 711 4.02 28.97 -17.90
C LEU A 711 2.95 29.00 -19.02
N MET A 712 1.68 29.29 -18.70
CA MET A 712 0.65 29.42 -19.73
C MET A 712 0.70 30.77 -20.44
N SER A 713 1.15 31.84 -19.77
CA SER A 713 1.26 33.15 -20.42
C SER A 713 2.38 33.23 -21.45
N GLU A 714 3.44 32.43 -21.32
CA GLU A 714 4.51 32.33 -22.34
C GLU A 714 4.14 31.41 -23.52
N PHE A 715 3.11 30.56 -23.39
CA PHE A 715 2.59 29.76 -24.51
C PHE A 715 1.52 30.49 -25.34
N ILE A 716 1.07 31.66 -24.90
CA ILE A 716 0.05 32.49 -25.58
C ILE A 716 0.70 33.64 -26.38
N TYR A 717 2.02 33.82 -26.30
CA TYR A 717 2.82 34.68 -27.18
C TYR A 717 3.66 33.83 -28.11
#